data_AF-A0AAQ0EVY7-F1
#
_entry.id   AF-A0AAQ0EVY7-F1
#
_cell.length_a   1.000
_cell.length_b   1.000
_cell.length_c   1.000
_cell.angle_alpha   90.00
_cell.angle_beta   90.00
_cell.angle_gamma   90.00
#
_symmetry.space_group_name_H-M   'P 1'
#
loop_
_entity.id
_entity.type
_entity.pdbx_description
1 polymer ?
#
loop_
_entity_poly.entity_id
_entity_poly.type
_entity_poly.pdbx_seq_one_letter_code
_entity_poly.pdbx_strand_id
1 'polypeptide(L)'
;MGDLVSKNNIDCLERFHSLLAGQYWTSTDSIPEEGIVAGDTLLITSLRYVEDKLHTVILRAHPRVYGQTVAIVTEDSSGNRRERGKEMREHRFLVKDFLSSFVFEPDHKVIRDAELRQAQEEVNSLQASLTALVSDAQGLRDLAIEQLGTDDRENPVTGLSVALVPPQEQQAVTSLAIGSVQNALSSGISDTRIEQIREAALKEGQISTAISKIITQRTQAIANASKRMLPYFEEVAAASLATTEEAMEYVKKIHDGVGSLELYTGKDVEVVNIVKGESAPSHLPLQVVQAKLMVDEELAVWCDLDSWFDFSDMEKFHETLRTSPGLVEQIFPSERSIVCMATTRRYIDYRDPWENHVRNDRNRVVFLLVRDGQNIHQVYSSVESHLGASQLFPSASEQEAHFQGIDGSTIKFEDVSYTDRLKQHDLMALHYRRFLILICGLDHRLKLFGDFYDTNTPYSFLSLEFQERYFQFLHDKDGSGLLGMAETRPSLQSYLEQANSCLQSGSRVMCNWDSLMNPVTAPGAVQEDNSYSGYKWLGRTHKNYEPVIAFRQGDDICVNATVNRYSTDRDFNCKVNLSLFKESSRNDAELGFLCMDTIKAEELEWYIHRRKFRSNHLFYIRFFKMALNYIRAEREAEEPYRQMLSQALADGNIGQPNLRSELIDRCIVAWRADNRGATLEAAMSTEKGSKELLNQLYMLADVGLKHLPGVRNFISSKGYELVRLSVNASGKLVAYAAPANFECDNRMEGHAWVHRMVLATSRNVLNVTHQRFAKMKHFLPAENTLFEDEQLVATWSGKKTAFKSFEEKQRYFDTCSRGAQALKQFLKLNDPVIYTNLLGQWIEAYESINETSEYVQQVSLMAPVAVKSEKGKASLIYIGTKDLADWFYQKAPTPELQALFLEEYLSKFENKEVNKEKLLSRRNTALSLSFYTMDNGEVPDEILVTKSVDNARRWYSGMFTSMPTMLNDQWSCHVAHFSRNGKLYLTPDLVTDEGEPGFDEILGYPRPEGLVPVTVCEFEIDHFNRRGIDANGDKVNITQWVDIYQGEREVTELLGPISEEGVNIKTYRMDTLEQAMKNISRGSTRLRPSTENSEWQQPAEGVSRYVLRSW
;
A
#
# COMPACT_ATOMS: atom_id res chain seq x y z
N MET A 1 -59.28 -37.09 -31.46
CA MET A 1 -60.68 -37.51 -31.22
C MET A 1 -60.94 -37.46 -29.73
N GLY A 2 -62.04 -36.86 -29.31
CA GLY A 2 -62.71 -37.17 -28.04
C GLY A 2 -62.47 -36.19 -26.89
N ASP A 3 -63.35 -35.20 -26.82
CA ASP A 3 -63.77 -34.32 -25.72
C ASP A 3 -63.45 -34.71 -24.27
N LEU A 4 -63.25 -33.70 -23.41
CA LEU A 4 -63.96 -33.59 -22.12
C LEU A 4 -63.96 -32.15 -21.55
N VAL A 5 -65.09 -31.47 -21.81
CA VAL A 5 -65.92 -30.65 -20.91
C VAL A 5 -65.29 -29.42 -20.22
N SER A 6 -65.60 -28.24 -20.77
CA SER A 6 -65.62 -26.98 -20.03
C SER A 6 -66.98 -26.72 -19.39
N LYS A 7 -67.00 -26.46 -18.09
CA LYS A 7 -68.02 -25.63 -17.44
C LYS A 7 -67.31 -24.71 -16.46
N ASN A 8 -67.13 -23.45 -16.83
CA ASN A 8 -67.32 -22.28 -15.99
C ASN A 8 -67.15 -21.01 -16.84
N ASN A 9 -67.97 -20.00 -16.54
CA ASN A 9 -68.14 -18.74 -17.25
C ASN A 9 -66.81 -18.06 -17.63
N ILE A 10 -66.69 -17.69 -18.91
CA ILE A 10 -65.65 -16.79 -19.41
C ILE A 10 -66.19 -15.36 -19.26
N ASP A 11 -65.73 -14.63 -18.25
CA ASP A 11 -66.09 -13.21 -18.02
C ASP A 11 -65.09 -12.20 -18.62
N CYS A 12 -64.03 -12.64 -19.33
CA CYS A 12 -63.25 -11.76 -20.21
C CYS A 12 -62.42 -12.55 -21.23
N LEU A 13 -62.47 -12.12 -22.50
CA LEU A 13 -61.54 -12.53 -23.56
C LEU A 13 -60.43 -11.48 -23.65
N GLU A 14 -59.37 -11.60 -22.85
CA GLU A 14 -58.14 -10.85 -23.09
C GLU A 14 -57.36 -11.52 -24.24
N ARG A 15 -57.11 -10.77 -25.31
CA ARG A 15 -56.26 -11.22 -26.43
C ARG A 15 -54.81 -11.34 -25.95
N PHE A 16 -54.35 -12.55 -25.64
CA PHE A 16 -52.94 -12.80 -25.38
C PHE A 16 -52.12 -12.74 -26.68
N HIS A 17 -51.24 -11.75 -26.81
CA HIS A 17 -50.23 -11.69 -27.86
C HIS A 17 -48.97 -12.46 -27.42
N SER A 18 -48.47 -13.37 -28.25
CA SER A 18 -47.28 -14.16 -27.91
C SER A 18 -46.01 -13.29 -27.94
N LEU A 19 -45.29 -13.26 -26.83
CA LEU A 19 -43.99 -12.59 -26.68
C LEU A 19 -42.94 -13.29 -27.55
N LEU A 20 -42.30 -12.54 -28.45
CA LEU A 20 -41.19 -13.01 -29.28
C LEU A 20 -40.04 -12.01 -29.23
N ALA A 21 -38.80 -12.52 -29.22
CA ALA A 21 -37.62 -11.68 -29.39
C ALA A 21 -37.63 -11.01 -30.77
N GLY A 22 -37.21 -9.75 -30.85
CA GLY A 22 -37.33 -8.93 -32.06
C GLY A 22 -38.63 -8.14 -32.18
N GLN A 23 -39.60 -8.31 -31.26
CA GLN A 23 -40.81 -7.49 -31.21
C GLN A 23 -40.59 -6.14 -30.51
N TYR A 24 -41.43 -5.17 -30.86
CA TYR A 24 -41.43 -3.85 -30.26
C TYR A 24 -42.66 -3.67 -29.38
N TRP A 25 -42.45 -3.04 -28.22
CA TRP A 25 -43.46 -2.84 -27.19
C TRP A 25 -43.37 -1.42 -26.64
N THR A 26 -44.50 -0.77 -26.48
CA THR A 26 -44.61 0.61 -26.02
C THR A 26 -44.96 0.65 -24.54
N SER A 27 -44.25 1.46 -23.77
CA SER A 27 -44.51 1.61 -22.33
C SER A 27 -45.78 2.42 -22.06
N THR A 28 -46.65 1.93 -21.17
CA THR A 28 -47.90 2.61 -20.79
C THR A 28 -47.68 3.72 -19.76
N ASP A 29 -46.74 3.50 -18.85
CA ASP A 29 -46.44 4.36 -17.71
C ASP A 29 -44.98 4.80 -17.72
N SER A 30 -44.66 5.93 -17.11
CA SER A 30 -43.25 6.32 -16.95
C SER A 30 -42.61 5.45 -15.86
N ILE A 31 -41.41 4.93 -16.10
CA ILE A 31 -40.65 4.08 -15.16
C ILE A 31 -39.35 4.83 -14.82
N PRO A 32 -39.36 5.73 -13.81
CA PRO A 32 -38.23 6.58 -13.49
C PRO A 32 -36.97 5.81 -13.12
N GLU A 33 -37.11 4.68 -12.40
CA GLU A 33 -35.99 3.81 -11.97
C GLU A 33 -35.19 3.23 -13.15
N GLU A 34 -35.84 3.10 -14.31
CA GLU A 34 -35.23 2.61 -15.54
C GLU A 34 -35.00 3.73 -16.56
N GLY A 35 -35.40 4.98 -16.27
CA GLY A 35 -35.31 6.12 -17.19
C GLY A 35 -36.17 5.99 -18.44
N ILE A 36 -37.25 5.20 -18.38
CA ILE A 36 -38.18 4.96 -19.50
C ILE A 36 -39.36 5.93 -19.37
N VAL A 37 -39.70 6.63 -20.46
CA VAL A 37 -40.82 7.57 -20.51
C VAL A 37 -42.06 6.87 -21.05
N ALA A 38 -43.24 7.24 -20.54
CA ALA A 38 -44.51 6.76 -21.08
C ALA A 38 -44.61 7.05 -22.59
N GLY A 39 -44.98 6.05 -23.38
CA GLY A 39 -45.02 6.13 -24.83
C GLY A 39 -43.71 5.79 -25.54
N ASP A 40 -42.60 5.53 -24.84
CA ASP A 40 -41.37 5.03 -25.47
C ASP A 40 -41.60 3.59 -26.00
N THR A 41 -41.35 3.38 -27.29
CA THR A 41 -41.36 2.05 -27.92
C THR A 41 -39.97 1.43 -27.79
N LEU A 42 -39.87 0.21 -27.24
CA LEU A 42 -38.62 -0.51 -26.97
C LEU A 42 -38.60 -1.87 -27.66
N LEU A 43 -37.41 -2.31 -28.08
CA LEU A 43 -37.17 -3.60 -28.71
C LEU A 43 -36.91 -4.68 -27.66
N ILE A 44 -37.61 -5.81 -27.72
CA ILE A 44 -37.25 -7.03 -27.00
C ILE A 44 -36.02 -7.65 -27.67
N THR A 45 -34.89 -7.64 -26.97
CA THR A 45 -33.64 -8.23 -27.46
C THR A 45 -33.53 -9.71 -27.10
N SER A 46 -34.04 -10.11 -25.94
CA SER A 46 -33.92 -11.47 -25.45
C SER A 46 -35.05 -11.86 -24.50
N LEU A 47 -35.41 -13.14 -24.54
CA LEU A 47 -36.38 -13.77 -23.66
C LEU A 47 -35.68 -14.91 -22.90
N ARG A 48 -35.70 -14.86 -21.57
CA ARG A 48 -35.04 -15.87 -20.72
C ARG A 48 -36.07 -16.76 -20.05
N TYR A 49 -35.80 -18.06 -20.09
CA TYR A 49 -36.66 -19.11 -19.56
C TYR A 49 -36.02 -19.78 -18.34
N VAL A 50 -36.84 -20.16 -17.38
CA VAL A 50 -36.49 -20.99 -16.23
C VAL A 50 -37.49 -22.15 -16.18
N GLU A 51 -37.00 -23.39 -16.19
CA GLU A 51 -37.85 -24.60 -16.24
C GLU A 51 -38.93 -24.56 -17.34
N ASP A 52 -38.53 -24.17 -18.56
CA ASP A 52 -39.41 -24.02 -19.74
C ASP A 52 -40.54 -23.00 -19.59
N LYS A 53 -40.49 -22.14 -18.56
CA LYS A 53 -41.40 -21.00 -18.36
C LYS A 53 -40.65 -19.69 -18.57
N LEU A 54 -41.30 -18.75 -19.25
CA LEU A 54 -40.72 -17.42 -19.47
C LEU A 54 -40.60 -16.68 -18.13
N HIS A 55 -39.41 -16.13 -17.85
CA HIS A 55 -39.09 -15.52 -16.56
C HIS A 55 -38.68 -14.05 -16.67
N THR A 56 -37.72 -13.75 -17.56
CA THR A 56 -37.14 -12.41 -17.70
C THR A 56 -37.23 -11.94 -19.15
N VAL A 57 -37.65 -10.69 -19.34
CA VAL A 57 -37.69 -9.99 -20.63
C VAL A 57 -36.57 -8.95 -20.64
N ILE A 58 -35.71 -8.98 -21.65
CA ILE A 58 -34.63 -8.01 -21.84
C ILE A 58 -35.01 -7.09 -23.00
N LEU A 59 -35.02 -5.79 -22.71
CA LEU A 59 -35.32 -4.72 -23.66
C LEU A 59 -34.04 -3.94 -23.99
N ARG A 60 -33.90 -3.51 -25.23
CA ARG A 60 -32.90 -2.50 -25.60
C ARG A 60 -33.36 -1.12 -25.11
N ALA A 61 -32.42 -0.32 -24.61
CA ALA A 61 -32.71 1.08 -24.31
C ALA A 61 -33.11 1.86 -25.57
N HIS A 62 -33.96 2.87 -25.42
CA HIS A 62 -34.47 3.66 -26.53
C HIS A 62 -33.32 4.29 -27.34
N PRO A 63 -33.34 4.27 -28.69
CA PRO A 63 -32.25 4.81 -29.53
C PRO A 63 -31.86 6.27 -29.21
N ARG A 64 -32.81 7.07 -28.70
CA ARG A 64 -32.59 8.44 -28.22
C ARG A 64 -31.53 8.54 -27.10
N VAL A 65 -31.51 7.58 -26.17
CA VAL A 65 -30.65 7.59 -24.98
C VAL A 65 -29.63 6.45 -24.97
N TYR A 66 -29.65 5.57 -25.97
CA TYR A 66 -28.78 4.41 -26.06
C TYR A 66 -27.28 4.79 -26.03
N GLY A 67 -26.53 4.20 -25.10
CA GLY A 67 -25.11 4.46 -24.87
C GLY A 67 -24.81 5.76 -24.11
N GLN A 68 -25.83 6.46 -23.60
CA GLN A 68 -25.67 7.67 -22.80
C GLN A 68 -25.89 7.38 -21.31
N THR A 69 -25.18 8.11 -20.45
CA THR A 69 -25.40 8.07 -19.00
C THR A 69 -26.47 9.08 -18.63
N VAL A 70 -27.63 8.61 -18.17
CA VAL A 70 -28.74 9.46 -17.71
C VAL A 70 -28.77 9.44 -16.18
N ALA A 71 -28.96 10.62 -15.58
CA ALA A 71 -29.10 10.74 -14.14
C ALA A 71 -30.52 10.34 -13.73
N ILE A 72 -30.63 9.25 -12.96
CA ILE A 72 -31.89 8.74 -12.44
C ILE A 72 -32.06 9.25 -11.02
N VAL A 73 -33.15 9.97 -10.78
CA VAL A 73 -33.53 10.43 -9.45
C VAL A 73 -34.56 9.45 -8.89
N THR A 74 -34.18 8.74 -7.83
CA THR A 74 -35.06 7.82 -7.09
C THR A 74 -35.33 8.39 -5.70
N GLU A 75 -36.57 8.30 -5.23
CA GLU A 75 -36.95 8.64 -3.85
C GLU A 75 -37.08 7.34 -3.06
N ASP A 76 -36.26 7.15 -2.03
CA ASP A 76 -36.39 6.01 -1.11
C ASP A 76 -37.75 6.10 -0.37
N SER A 77 -38.23 4.99 0.21
CA SER A 77 -39.45 4.91 1.04
C SER A 77 -39.47 5.85 2.26
N SER A 78 -38.36 6.54 2.55
CA SER A 78 -38.20 7.57 3.59
C SER A 78 -38.18 9.00 3.04
N GLY A 79 -38.41 9.21 1.72
CA GLY A 79 -38.46 10.53 1.07
C GLY A 79 -37.12 11.13 0.65
N ASN A 80 -36.01 10.39 0.76
CA ASN A 80 -34.69 10.88 0.39
C ASN A 80 -34.42 10.70 -1.11
N ARG A 81 -34.11 11.80 -1.81
CA ARG A 81 -33.73 11.81 -3.23
C ARG A 81 -32.29 11.33 -3.42
N ARG A 82 -32.12 10.23 -4.16
CA ARG A 82 -30.83 9.69 -4.60
C ARG A 82 -30.70 9.83 -6.10
N GLU A 83 -29.64 10.49 -6.54
CA GLU A 83 -29.29 10.60 -7.95
C GLU A 83 -28.22 9.55 -8.31
N ARG A 84 -28.53 8.67 -9.26
CA ARG A 84 -27.63 7.64 -9.77
C ARG A 84 -27.47 7.82 -11.28
N GLY A 85 -26.25 8.00 -11.75
CA GLY A 85 -25.96 7.89 -13.18
C GLY A 85 -26.09 6.44 -13.64
N LYS A 86 -26.94 6.16 -14.64
CA LYS A 86 -27.09 4.85 -15.27
C LYS A 86 -26.76 4.95 -16.75
N GLU A 87 -25.87 4.09 -17.22
CA GLU A 87 -25.60 3.93 -18.65
C GLU A 87 -26.75 3.17 -19.31
N MET A 88 -27.42 3.81 -20.27
CA MET A 88 -28.63 3.28 -20.89
C MET A 88 -28.27 2.36 -22.06
N ARG A 89 -28.23 1.05 -21.81
CA ARG A 89 -27.99 0.02 -22.85
C ARG A 89 -29.12 -0.98 -22.96
N GLU A 90 -29.47 -1.60 -21.84
CA GLU A 90 -30.53 -2.60 -21.74
C GLU A 90 -31.34 -2.40 -20.44
N HIS A 91 -32.62 -2.77 -20.51
CA HIS A 91 -33.54 -2.81 -19.38
C HIS A 91 -34.02 -4.24 -19.19
N ARG A 92 -34.24 -4.65 -17.95
CA ARG A 92 -34.58 -6.05 -17.64
C ARG A 92 -35.78 -6.08 -16.71
N PHE A 93 -36.80 -6.84 -17.08
CA PHE A 93 -38.05 -6.92 -16.34
C PHE A 93 -38.43 -8.39 -16.12
N LEU A 94 -39.08 -8.66 -14.98
CA LEU A 94 -39.82 -9.90 -14.83
C LEU A 94 -41.02 -9.89 -15.78
N VAL A 95 -41.46 -11.06 -16.25
CA VAL A 95 -42.61 -11.17 -17.17
C VAL A 95 -43.87 -10.49 -16.62
N LYS A 96 -44.12 -10.63 -15.31
CA LYS A 96 -45.30 -10.03 -14.67
C LYS A 96 -45.27 -8.51 -14.74
N ASP A 97 -44.14 -7.90 -14.40
CA ASP A 97 -43.98 -6.44 -14.37
C ASP A 97 -43.88 -5.83 -15.78
N PHE A 98 -43.36 -6.62 -16.73
CA PHE A 98 -43.36 -6.28 -18.14
C PHE A 98 -44.79 -6.23 -18.69
N LEU A 99 -45.58 -7.30 -18.48
CA LEU A 99 -46.94 -7.39 -19.00
C LEU A 99 -47.90 -6.36 -18.37
N SER A 100 -47.59 -5.84 -17.18
CA SER A 100 -48.39 -4.78 -16.56
C SER A 100 -48.11 -3.38 -17.12
N SER A 101 -46.92 -3.16 -17.70
CA SER A 101 -46.39 -1.81 -18.01
C SER A 101 -46.11 -1.57 -19.49
N PHE A 102 -46.32 -2.59 -20.35
CA PHE A 102 -45.99 -2.55 -21.78
C PHE A 102 -47.09 -3.17 -22.64
N VAL A 103 -47.33 -2.59 -23.82
CA VAL A 103 -48.30 -3.06 -24.81
C VAL A 103 -47.61 -3.27 -26.16
N PHE A 104 -48.00 -4.32 -26.91
CA PHE A 104 -47.43 -4.66 -28.20
C PHE A 104 -47.68 -3.56 -29.25
N GLU A 105 -46.63 -3.18 -29.99
CA GLU A 105 -46.65 -2.10 -30.98
C GLU A 105 -46.46 -2.63 -32.42
N PRO A 106 -47.56 -2.84 -33.18
CA PRO A 106 -47.48 -3.34 -34.55
C PRO A 106 -46.90 -2.31 -35.53
N ASP A 107 -47.06 -1.01 -35.28
CA ASP A 107 -46.68 0.08 -36.19
C ASP A 107 -45.32 0.71 -35.83
N HIS A 108 -44.48 -0.02 -35.10
CA HIS A 108 -43.15 0.42 -34.67
C HIS A 108 -42.27 1.00 -35.79
N LYS A 109 -42.37 0.48 -37.02
CA LYS A 109 -41.62 1.02 -38.18
C LYS A 109 -42.03 2.45 -38.50
N VAL A 110 -43.33 2.76 -38.42
CA VAL A 110 -43.86 4.11 -38.67
C VAL A 110 -43.39 5.07 -37.59
N ILE A 111 -43.36 4.62 -36.33
CA ILE A 111 -42.86 5.39 -35.19
C ILE A 111 -41.36 5.68 -35.37
N ARG A 112 -40.55 4.64 -35.65
CA ARG A 112 -39.10 4.78 -35.87
C ARG A 112 -38.76 5.63 -37.10
N ASP A 113 -39.49 5.50 -38.19
CA ASP A 113 -39.30 6.33 -39.39
C ASP A 113 -39.65 7.80 -39.11
N ALA A 114 -40.65 8.08 -38.27
CA ALA A 114 -41.00 9.43 -37.85
C ALA A 114 -39.92 10.05 -36.95
N GLU A 115 -39.41 9.30 -35.97
CA GLU A 115 -38.32 9.74 -35.08
C GLU A 115 -37.01 9.97 -35.87
N LEU A 116 -36.67 9.07 -36.78
CA LEU A 116 -35.49 9.21 -37.65
C LEU A 116 -35.64 10.42 -38.58
N ARG A 117 -36.85 10.66 -39.11
CA ARG A 117 -37.13 11.84 -39.93
C ARG A 117 -36.98 13.13 -39.14
N GLN A 118 -37.44 13.16 -37.89
CA GLN A 118 -37.26 14.32 -37.00
C GLN A 118 -35.77 14.60 -36.74
N ALA A 119 -34.97 13.56 -36.49
CA ALA A 119 -33.52 13.71 -36.35
C ALA A 119 -32.84 14.18 -37.65
N GLN A 120 -33.29 13.70 -38.81
CA GLN A 120 -32.81 14.14 -40.12
C GLN A 120 -33.20 15.60 -40.41
N GLU A 121 -34.39 16.03 -40.02
CA GLU A 121 -34.85 17.42 -40.14
C GLU A 121 -34.00 18.36 -39.27
N GLU A 122 -33.60 17.95 -38.07
CA GLU A 122 -32.67 18.70 -37.22
C GLU A 122 -31.32 18.89 -37.94
N VAL A 123 -30.73 17.82 -38.48
CA VAL A 123 -29.48 17.88 -39.26
C VAL A 123 -29.63 18.79 -40.49
N ASN A 124 -30.72 18.65 -41.25
CA ASN A 124 -30.99 19.46 -42.43
C ASN A 124 -31.17 20.94 -42.06
N SER A 125 -31.82 21.24 -40.93
CA SER A 125 -32.00 22.61 -40.44
C SER A 125 -30.68 23.26 -40.03
N LEU A 126 -29.78 22.51 -39.37
CA LEU A 126 -28.45 22.96 -39.00
C LEU A 126 -27.54 23.16 -40.22
N GLN A 127 -27.65 22.28 -41.22
CA GLN A 127 -26.94 22.43 -42.51
C GLN A 127 -27.46 23.61 -43.32
N ALA A 128 -28.78 23.82 -43.37
CA ALA A 128 -29.38 24.97 -44.03
C ALA A 128 -29.00 26.27 -43.32
N SER A 129 -28.98 26.27 -41.99
CA SER A 129 -28.52 27.39 -41.17
C SER A 129 -27.04 27.71 -41.43
N LEU A 130 -26.16 26.70 -41.46
CA LEU A 130 -24.75 26.90 -41.78
C LEU A 130 -24.56 27.42 -43.22
N THR A 131 -25.31 26.88 -44.17
CA THR A 131 -25.25 27.30 -45.58
C THR A 131 -25.72 28.74 -45.75
N ALA A 132 -26.82 29.12 -45.11
CA ALA A 132 -27.34 30.48 -45.11
C ALA A 132 -26.35 31.45 -44.46
N LEU A 133 -25.73 31.04 -43.35
CA LEU A 133 -24.71 31.82 -42.65
C LEU A 133 -23.48 32.04 -43.54
N VAL A 134 -22.93 30.99 -44.17
CA VAL A 134 -21.74 31.07 -45.05
C VAL A 134 -22.02 31.84 -46.34
N SER A 135 -23.27 31.84 -46.82
CA SER A 135 -23.68 32.58 -48.01
C SER A 135 -23.82 34.09 -47.76
N ASP A 136 -23.99 34.52 -46.50
CA ASP A 136 -24.02 35.92 -46.09
C ASP A 136 -22.66 36.36 -45.52
N ALA A 137 -21.76 36.75 -46.42
CA ALA A 137 -20.41 37.17 -46.06
C ALA A 137 -20.35 38.42 -45.15
N GLN A 138 -21.38 39.27 -45.14
CA GLN A 138 -21.43 40.46 -44.27
C GLN A 138 -22.03 40.11 -42.90
N GLY A 139 -23.14 39.36 -42.86
CA GLY A 139 -23.74 38.92 -41.59
C GLY A 139 -22.85 37.99 -40.78
N LEU A 140 -22.05 37.12 -41.42
CA LEU A 140 -21.07 36.26 -40.73
C LEU A 140 -19.92 37.08 -40.13
N ARG A 141 -19.51 38.16 -40.83
CA ARG A 141 -18.51 39.11 -40.34
C ARG A 141 -19.03 39.89 -39.14
N ASP A 142 -20.28 40.33 -39.16
CA ASP A 142 -20.93 41.03 -38.03
C ASP A 142 -21.08 40.12 -36.80
N LEU A 143 -21.48 38.85 -36.99
CA LEU A 143 -21.53 37.84 -35.93
C LEU A 143 -20.15 37.54 -35.33
N ALA A 144 -19.10 37.52 -36.14
CA ALA A 144 -17.73 37.36 -35.66
C ALA A 144 -17.25 38.58 -34.84
N ILE A 145 -17.65 39.79 -35.23
CA ILE A 145 -17.37 41.02 -34.47
C ILE A 145 -18.14 41.03 -33.14
N GLU A 146 -19.40 40.59 -33.13
CA GLU A 146 -20.20 40.44 -31.91
C GLU A 146 -19.57 39.42 -30.96
N GLN A 147 -19.14 38.27 -31.48
CA GLN A 147 -18.53 37.21 -30.68
C GLN A 147 -17.16 37.62 -30.10
N LEU A 148 -16.35 38.36 -30.87
CA LEU A 148 -15.10 38.97 -30.37
C LEU A 148 -15.39 40.00 -29.27
N GLY A 149 -16.45 40.79 -29.42
CA GLY A 149 -16.90 41.75 -28.40
C GLY A 149 -17.42 41.11 -27.11
N THR A 150 -17.98 39.89 -27.17
CA THR A 150 -18.33 39.08 -25.99
C THR A 150 -17.11 38.36 -25.38
N ASP A 151 -16.21 37.79 -26.21
CA ASP A 151 -14.98 37.15 -25.72
C ASP A 151 -14.06 38.17 -25.00
N ASP A 152 -14.00 39.43 -25.45
CA ASP A 152 -13.28 40.54 -24.79
C ASP A 152 -13.95 41.01 -23.47
N ARG A 153 -15.27 40.79 -23.30
CA ARG A 153 -15.99 41.08 -22.05
C ARG A 153 -15.81 39.99 -21.00
N GLU A 154 -15.64 38.75 -21.42
CA GLU A 154 -15.46 37.59 -20.52
C GLU A 154 -13.98 37.31 -20.17
N ASN A 155 -13.00 37.77 -20.97
CA ASN A 155 -11.57 37.69 -20.67
C ASN A 155 -10.78 38.92 -21.15
N PRO A 156 -10.60 39.97 -20.33
CA PRO A 156 -9.94 41.20 -20.74
C PRO A 156 -8.41 41.05 -20.65
N VAL A 157 -7.77 40.57 -21.72
CA VAL A 157 -6.30 40.61 -21.86
C VAL A 157 -5.92 41.20 -23.21
N THR A 158 -6.18 42.50 -23.40
CA THR A 158 -5.32 43.50 -24.07
C THR A 158 -6.08 44.82 -24.24
N GLY A 159 -5.50 45.92 -23.76
CA GLY A 159 -6.15 47.23 -23.69
C GLY A 159 -6.19 48.00 -25.03
N LEU A 160 -7.01 47.57 -25.98
CA LEU A 160 -7.31 48.35 -27.19
C LEU A 160 -8.82 48.44 -27.40
N SER A 161 -9.39 49.61 -27.09
CA SER A 161 -10.80 49.92 -27.34
C SER A 161 -11.07 50.00 -28.84
N VAL A 162 -11.96 49.15 -29.36
CA VAL A 162 -12.46 49.21 -30.74
C VAL A 162 -13.43 50.40 -30.87
N ALA A 163 -12.90 51.59 -31.16
CA ALA A 163 -13.72 52.73 -31.58
C ALA A 163 -14.01 52.63 -33.09
N LEU A 164 -15.29 52.76 -33.46
CA LEU A 164 -15.78 52.75 -34.84
C LEU A 164 -15.24 53.96 -35.63
N VAL A 165 -14.43 53.70 -36.65
CA VAL A 165 -14.06 54.70 -37.67
C VAL A 165 -15.21 54.81 -38.70
N PRO A 166 -15.56 56.02 -39.18
CA PRO A 166 -16.65 56.21 -40.13
C PRO A 166 -16.47 55.45 -41.46
N PRO A 167 -17.57 55.00 -42.11
CA PRO A 167 -17.53 54.13 -43.31
C PRO A 167 -16.76 54.69 -44.51
N GLN A 168 -16.57 56.02 -44.56
CA GLN A 168 -15.90 56.70 -45.67
C GLN A 168 -14.37 56.53 -45.67
N GLU A 169 -13.75 56.17 -44.54
CA GLU A 169 -12.29 55.94 -44.47
C GLU A 169 -11.90 54.47 -44.70
N GLN A 170 -12.81 53.51 -44.47
CA GLN A 170 -12.55 52.08 -44.69
C GLN A 170 -12.33 51.74 -46.17
N GLN A 171 -13.14 52.26 -47.09
CA GLN A 171 -12.99 51.95 -48.53
C GLN A 171 -11.64 52.43 -49.11
N ALA A 172 -11.07 53.51 -48.56
CA ALA A 172 -9.77 54.02 -49.00
C ALA A 172 -8.60 53.14 -48.52
N VAL A 173 -8.70 52.54 -47.34
CA VAL A 173 -7.62 51.71 -46.75
C VAL A 173 -7.69 50.27 -47.26
N THR A 174 -8.88 49.70 -47.47
CA THR A 174 -9.04 48.33 -48.02
C THR A 174 -8.63 48.23 -49.48
N SER A 175 -8.86 49.29 -50.28
CA SER A 175 -8.40 49.34 -51.68
C SER A 175 -6.88 49.47 -51.83
N LEU A 176 -6.20 50.02 -50.81
CA LEU A 176 -4.74 50.10 -50.74
C LEU A 176 -4.08 48.79 -50.24
N ALA A 177 -4.75 48.01 -49.39
CA ALA A 177 -4.25 46.74 -48.87
C ALA A 177 -4.31 45.58 -49.87
N ILE A 178 -5.15 45.68 -50.92
CA ILE A 178 -5.35 44.64 -51.95
C ILE A 178 -4.60 44.97 -53.26
N GLY A 179 -4.09 46.20 -53.42
CA GLY A 179 -3.35 46.64 -54.62
C GLY A 179 -1.86 46.27 -54.60
N SER A 180 -1.26 46.08 -55.79
CA SER A 180 0.18 45.86 -55.92
C SER A 180 0.98 47.03 -55.33
N VAL A 181 2.13 46.72 -54.72
CA VAL A 181 3.07 47.67 -54.06
C VAL A 181 3.39 48.91 -54.92
N GLN A 182 3.22 48.80 -56.24
CA GLN A 182 3.44 49.84 -57.23
C GLN A 182 2.41 50.99 -57.18
N ASN A 183 1.19 50.75 -56.68
CA ASN A 183 0.18 51.81 -56.48
C ASN A 183 0.31 52.52 -55.13
N ALA A 184 0.97 51.92 -54.13
CA ALA A 184 1.18 52.55 -52.83
C ALA A 184 2.32 53.59 -52.85
N LEU A 185 3.27 53.46 -53.79
CA LEU A 185 4.44 54.34 -53.92
C LEU A 185 4.16 55.70 -54.58
N SER A 186 2.99 55.90 -55.21
CA SER A 186 2.63 57.14 -55.91
C SER A 186 1.96 58.19 -55.03
N SER A 187 1.62 57.85 -53.77
CA SER A 187 1.14 58.80 -52.76
C SER A 187 2.06 58.72 -51.55
N GLY A 188 2.67 59.84 -51.15
CA GLY A 188 3.70 59.88 -50.10
C GLY A 188 3.35 59.05 -48.86
N ILE A 189 4.25 58.12 -48.52
CA ILE A 189 4.12 57.22 -47.37
C ILE A 189 4.69 57.95 -46.14
N SER A 190 3.89 58.07 -45.08
CA SER A 190 4.31 58.52 -43.75
C SER A 190 4.30 57.35 -42.78
N ASP A 191 5.16 57.37 -41.75
CA ASP A 191 5.24 56.30 -40.73
C ASP A 191 3.89 56.05 -40.04
N THR A 192 3.07 57.09 -39.90
CA THR A 192 1.70 57.00 -39.37
C THR A 192 0.75 56.17 -40.23
N ARG A 193 0.93 56.12 -41.56
CA ARG A 193 0.09 55.31 -42.45
C ARG A 193 0.48 53.83 -42.42
N ILE A 194 1.76 53.52 -42.21
CA ILE A 194 2.24 52.12 -42.14
C ILE A 194 1.66 51.43 -40.89
N GLU A 195 1.60 52.12 -39.75
CA GLU A 195 0.99 51.53 -38.54
C GLU A 195 -0.53 51.41 -38.63
N GLN A 196 -1.22 52.34 -39.31
CA GLN A 196 -2.65 52.18 -39.58
C GLN A 196 -2.94 50.96 -40.47
N ILE A 197 -2.06 50.63 -41.42
CA ILE A 197 -2.19 49.43 -42.26
C ILE A 197 -1.90 48.16 -41.44
N ARG A 198 -0.91 48.18 -40.52
CA ARG A 198 -0.59 47.04 -39.65
C ARG A 198 -1.72 46.74 -38.66
N GLU A 199 -2.29 47.76 -38.02
CA GLU A 199 -3.45 47.59 -37.13
C GLU A 199 -4.70 47.09 -37.87
N ALA A 200 -4.94 47.59 -39.09
CA ALA A 200 -6.05 47.10 -39.92
C ALA A 200 -5.87 45.62 -40.31
N ALA A 201 -4.65 45.20 -40.65
CA ALA A 201 -4.34 43.80 -40.98
C ALA A 201 -4.48 42.85 -39.77
N LEU A 202 -4.10 43.29 -38.57
CA LEU A 202 -4.27 42.52 -37.33
C LEU A 202 -5.75 42.32 -36.97
N LYS A 203 -6.56 43.38 -37.09
CA LYS A 203 -8.02 43.29 -36.89
C LYS A 203 -8.68 42.34 -37.89
N GLU A 204 -8.28 42.39 -39.16
CA GLU A 204 -8.79 41.47 -40.18
C GLU A 204 -8.40 40.00 -39.90
N GLY A 205 -7.19 39.78 -39.38
CA GLY A 205 -6.73 38.45 -38.96
C GLY A 205 -7.52 37.86 -37.78
N GLN A 206 -7.88 38.70 -36.80
CA GLN A 206 -8.71 38.29 -35.64
C GLN A 206 -10.15 37.93 -36.06
N ILE A 207 -10.76 38.77 -36.91
CA ILE A 207 -12.11 38.51 -37.45
C ILE A 207 -12.12 37.20 -38.24
N SER A 208 -11.12 36.94 -39.10
CA SER A 208 -11.01 35.69 -39.87
C SER A 208 -10.87 34.45 -38.97
N THR A 209 -10.17 34.57 -37.85
CA THR A 209 -10.03 33.48 -36.86
C THR A 209 -11.34 33.19 -36.13
N ALA A 210 -12.08 34.23 -35.74
CA ALA A 210 -13.41 34.09 -35.14
C ALA A 210 -14.43 33.46 -36.10
N ILE A 211 -14.41 33.87 -37.38
CA ILE A 211 -15.20 33.23 -38.45
C ILE A 211 -14.91 31.73 -38.53
N SER A 212 -13.64 31.34 -38.52
CA SER A 212 -13.23 29.92 -38.54
C SER A 212 -13.74 29.15 -37.31
N LYS A 213 -13.69 29.75 -36.11
CA LYS A 213 -14.21 29.17 -34.85
C LYS A 213 -15.73 28.94 -34.91
N ILE A 214 -16.50 29.91 -35.41
CA ILE A 214 -17.96 29.80 -35.60
C ILE A 214 -18.30 28.65 -36.55
N ILE A 215 -17.65 28.60 -37.71
CA ILE A 215 -17.86 27.55 -38.70
C ILE A 215 -17.53 26.18 -38.10
N THR A 216 -16.43 26.08 -37.35
CA THR A 216 -16.02 24.83 -36.68
C THR A 216 -17.03 24.39 -35.62
N GLN A 217 -17.53 25.31 -34.78
CA GLN A 217 -18.55 25.02 -33.77
C GLN A 217 -19.87 24.53 -34.41
N ARG A 218 -20.33 25.20 -35.46
CA ARG A 218 -21.55 24.81 -36.19
C ARG A 218 -21.37 23.47 -36.91
N THR A 219 -20.18 23.21 -37.46
CA THR A 219 -19.83 21.91 -38.07
C THR A 219 -19.82 20.79 -37.03
N GLN A 220 -19.30 21.06 -35.81
CA GLN A 220 -19.31 20.10 -34.71
C GLN A 220 -20.73 19.81 -34.21
N ALA A 221 -21.62 20.81 -34.18
CA ALA A 221 -23.04 20.62 -33.84
C ALA A 221 -23.73 19.70 -34.85
N ILE A 222 -23.46 19.86 -36.15
CA ILE A 222 -23.94 18.95 -37.21
C ILE A 222 -23.40 17.53 -36.98
N ALA A 223 -22.11 17.38 -36.71
CA ALA A 223 -21.50 16.07 -36.44
C ALA A 223 -22.11 15.37 -35.22
N ASN A 224 -22.37 16.12 -34.14
CA ASN A 224 -23.03 15.59 -32.94
C ASN A 224 -24.49 15.22 -33.20
N ALA A 225 -25.23 16.01 -33.98
CA ALA A 225 -26.61 15.69 -34.40
C ALA A 225 -26.64 14.44 -35.29
N SER A 226 -25.73 14.30 -36.25
CA SER A 226 -25.62 13.10 -37.10
C SER A 226 -25.28 11.83 -36.30
N LYS A 227 -24.45 11.93 -35.25
CA LYS A 227 -24.17 10.79 -34.36
C LYS A 227 -25.41 10.25 -33.64
N ARG A 228 -26.43 11.08 -33.39
CA ARG A 228 -27.69 10.64 -32.74
C ARG A 228 -28.55 9.73 -33.63
N MET A 229 -28.28 9.67 -34.94
CA MET A 229 -28.98 8.76 -35.85
C MET A 229 -28.42 7.32 -35.80
N LEU A 230 -27.15 7.15 -35.41
CA LEU A 230 -26.47 5.85 -35.43
C LEU A 230 -27.17 4.76 -34.60
N PRO A 231 -27.64 5.03 -33.36
CA PRO A 231 -28.33 4.02 -32.55
C PRO A 231 -29.61 3.45 -33.19
N TYR A 232 -30.29 4.23 -34.03
CA TYR A 232 -31.49 3.78 -34.75
C TYR A 232 -31.13 2.73 -35.82
N PHE A 233 -29.99 2.90 -36.51
CA PHE A 233 -29.50 1.89 -37.46
C PHE A 233 -28.98 0.64 -36.75
N GLU A 234 -28.31 0.80 -35.60
CA GLU A 234 -27.86 -0.32 -34.77
C GLU A 234 -29.02 -1.15 -34.21
N GLU A 235 -30.15 -0.52 -33.90
CA GLU A 235 -31.37 -1.21 -33.43
C GLU A 235 -31.94 -2.16 -34.48
N VAL A 236 -31.88 -1.82 -35.78
CA VAL A 236 -32.32 -2.71 -36.87
C VAL A 236 -31.46 -3.98 -36.94
N ALA A 237 -30.15 -3.84 -36.77
CA ALA A 237 -29.24 -4.97 -36.68
C ALA A 237 -29.50 -5.81 -35.41
N ALA A 238 -29.72 -5.15 -34.27
CA ALA A 238 -30.05 -5.81 -33.01
C ALA A 238 -31.38 -6.58 -33.07
N ALA A 239 -32.42 -6.03 -33.72
CA ALA A 239 -33.70 -6.71 -33.91
C ALA A 239 -33.55 -7.97 -34.77
N SER A 240 -32.74 -7.89 -35.83
CA SER A 240 -32.44 -9.05 -36.68
C SER A 240 -31.71 -10.15 -35.89
N LEU A 241 -30.71 -9.78 -35.09
CA LEU A 241 -29.99 -10.72 -34.22
C LEU A 241 -30.91 -11.35 -33.16
N ALA A 242 -31.79 -10.55 -32.55
CA ALA A 242 -32.75 -11.01 -31.55
C ALA A 242 -33.69 -12.10 -32.10
N THR A 243 -34.16 -11.96 -33.35
CA THR A 243 -34.99 -13.01 -34.00
C THR A 243 -34.24 -14.33 -34.23
N THR A 244 -32.91 -14.31 -34.22
CA THR A 244 -32.05 -15.49 -34.42
C THR A 244 -31.46 -16.06 -33.13
N GLU A 245 -31.66 -15.41 -31.98
CA GLU A 245 -31.03 -15.79 -30.70
C GLU A 245 -31.40 -17.21 -30.28
N GLU A 246 -32.67 -17.59 -30.36
CA GLU A 246 -33.16 -18.92 -29.98
C GLU A 246 -32.51 -20.03 -30.82
N ALA A 247 -32.37 -19.80 -32.14
CA ALA A 247 -31.69 -20.72 -33.04
C ALA A 247 -30.19 -20.84 -32.71
N MET A 248 -29.52 -19.71 -32.38
CA MET A 248 -28.12 -19.71 -31.96
C MET A 248 -27.90 -20.41 -30.62
N GLU A 249 -28.80 -20.24 -29.65
CA GLU A 249 -28.73 -20.90 -28.33
C GLU A 249 -28.95 -22.41 -28.47
N TYR A 250 -29.86 -22.83 -29.37
CA TYR A 250 -30.06 -24.24 -29.72
C TYR A 250 -28.81 -24.85 -30.40
N VAL A 251 -28.23 -24.17 -31.39
CA VAL A 251 -26.98 -24.60 -32.04
C VAL A 251 -25.84 -24.70 -31.03
N LYS A 252 -25.74 -23.74 -30.09
CA LYS A 252 -24.75 -23.78 -29.00
C LYS A 252 -24.94 -25.01 -28.11
N LYS A 253 -26.17 -25.32 -27.70
CA LYS A 253 -26.47 -26.54 -26.92
C LYS A 253 -26.10 -27.83 -27.68
N ILE A 254 -26.35 -27.88 -28.99
CA ILE A 254 -25.90 -29.01 -29.82
C ILE A 254 -24.38 -29.11 -29.83
N HIS A 255 -23.68 -28.00 -30.08
CA HIS A 255 -22.22 -27.97 -30.09
C HIS A 255 -21.63 -28.38 -28.73
N ASP A 256 -22.21 -27.91 -27.63
CA ASP A 256 -21.82 -28.28 -26.28
C ASP A 256 -22.06 -29.78 -25.98
N GLY A 257 -23.15 -30.34 -26.52
CA GLY A 257 -23.44 -31.78 -26.47
C GLY A 257 -22.45 -32.61 -27.28
N VAL A 258 -22.12 -32.16 -28.50
CA VAL A 258 -21.10 -32.79 -29.36
C VAL A 258 -19.74 -32.77 -28.67
N GLY A 259 -19.31 -31.64 -28.11
CA GLY A 259 -18.04 -31.56 -27.38
C GLY A 259 -18.00 -32.49 -26.16
N SER A 260 -19.14 -32.72 -25.50
CA SER A 260 -19.22 -33.69 -24.40
C SER A 260 -19.11 -35.15 -24.89
N LEU A 261 -19.63 -35.48 -26.08
CA LEU A 261 -19.44 -36.80 -26.69
C LEU A 261 -18.00 -37.02 -27.17
N GLU A 262 -17.35 -35.98 -27.69
CA GLU A 262 -15.95 -36.04 -28.13
C GLU A 262 -15.02 -36.44 -26.97
N LEU A 263 -15.26 -35.93 -25.75
CA LEU A 263 -14.58 -36.36 -24.52
C LEU A 263 -14.73 -37.87 -24.26
N TYR A 264 -15.94 -38.41 -24.40
CA TYR A 264 -16.20 -39.85 -24.23
C TYR A 264 -15.50 -40.71 -25.29
N THR A 265 -15.30 -40.19 -26.50
CA THR A 265 -14.55 -40.89 -27.56
C THR A 265 -13.05 -40.71 -27.45
N GLY A 266 -12.58 -39.71 -26.71
CA GLY A 266 -11.16 -39.44 -26.46
C GLY A 266 -10.51 -38.62 -27.55
N LYS A 267 -11.32 -37.99 -28.40
CA LYS A 267 -10.83 -37.03 -29.37
C LYS A 267 -10.17 -35.88 -28.61
N ASP A 268 -8.94 -35.56 -28.99
CA ASP A 268 -8.12 -34.52 -28.35
C ASP A 268 -7.84 -34.75 -26.85
N VAL A 269 -7.80 -36.02 -26.42
CA VAL A 269 -7.34 -36.44 -25.08
C VAL A 269 -6.00 -37.17 -25.21
N GLU A 270 -4.96 -36.63 -24.57
CA GLU A 270 -3.62 -37.22 -24.55
C GLU A 270 -3.35 -37.90 -23.20
N VAL A 271 -2.88 -39.14 -23.23
CA VAL A 271 -2.55 -39.93 -22.03
C VAL A 271 -1.06 -40.29 -22.05
N VAL A 272 -0.31 -39.77 -21.08
CA VAL A 272 1.11 -40.01 -20.89
C VAL A 272 1.31 -41.00 -19.73
N ASN A 273 2.02 -42.09 -19.98
CA ASN A 273 2.35 -43.09 -18.96
C ASN A 273 3.65 -42.70 -18.25
N ILE A 274 3.59 -42.41 -16.94
CA ILE A 274 4.76 -42.00 -16.15
C ILE A 274 5.42 -43.21 -15.50
N VAL A 275 4.63 -44.06 -14.84
CA VAL A 275 5.06 -45.30 -14.16
C VAL A 275 4.16 -46.45 -14.58
N LYS A 276 4.73 -47.61 -14.85
CA LYS A 276 4.01 -48.87 -15.11
C LYS A 276 4.35 -49.89 -14.02
N GLY A 277 3.35 -50.53 -13.45
CA GLY A 277 3.49 -51.53 -12.38
C GLY A 277 2.18 -52.29 -12.12
N GLU A 278 2.05 -52.85 -10.92
CA GLU A 278 0.85 -53.60 -10.52
C GLU A 278 -0.36 -52.68 -10.26
N SER A 279 -1.54 -53.13 -10.68
CA SER A 279 -2.82 -52.44 -10.47
C SER A 279 -3.27 -52.48 -9.01
N ALA A 280 -4.08 -51.52 -8.56
CA ALA A 280 -4.58 -51.50 -7.19
C ALA A 280 -5.58 -52.66 -6.94
N PRO A 281 -5.68 -53.14 -5.68
CA PRO A 281 -6.67 -54.15 -5.31
C PRO A 281 -8.10 -53.79 -5.73
N SER A 282 -8.87 -54.76 -6.20
CA SER A 282 -10.19 -54.53 -6.81
C SER A 282 -11.28 -54.03 -5.85
N HIS A 283 -11.08 -54.23 -4.54
CA HIS A 283 -12.02 -53.77 -3.51
C HIS A 283 -11.88 -52.27 -3.17
N LEU A 284 -10.82 -51.60 -3.64
CA LEU A 284 -10.60 -50.18 -3.37
C LEU A 284 -11.48 -49.32 -4.29
N PRO A 285 -12.27 -48.37 -3.75
CA PRO A 285 -13.03 -47.44 -4.57
C PRO A 285 -12.12 -46.45 -5.30
N LEU A 286 -12.65 -45.78 -6.33
CA LEU A 286 -11.95 -44.70 -7.02
C LEU A 286 -12.08 -43.41 -6.21
N GLN A 287 -10.98 -42.90 -5.69
CA GLN A 287 -10.99 -41.66 -4.92
C GLN A 287 -10.77 -40.43 -5.83
N VAL A 288 -11.64 -39.43 -5.72
CA VAL A 288 -11.56 -38.19 -6.50
C VAL A 288 -11.26 -37.03 -5.56
N VAL A 289 -10.14 -36.35 -5.78
CA VAL A 289 -9.68 -35.25 -4.92
C VAL A 289 -10.19 -33.90 -5.42
N GLN A 290 -10.73 -33.08 -4.51
CA GLN A 290 -11.34 -31.79 -4.86
C GLN A 290 -10.27 -30.75 -5.25
N ALA A 291 -9.23 -30.59 -4.45
CA ALA A 291 -8.26 -29.52 -4.62
C ALA A 291 -7.44 -29.67 -5.92
N LYS A 292 -7.24 -28.53 -6.60
CA LYS A 292 -6.23 -28.40 -7.66
C LYS A 292 -4.87 -28.16 -7.02
N LEU A 293 -3.94 -29.10 -7.21
CA LEU A 293 -2.56 -28.99 -6.75
C LEU A 293 -1.67 -28.30 -7.80
N MET A 294 -0.52 -27.80 -7.38
CA MET A 294 0.47 -27.21 -8.28
C MET A 294 1.74 -28.06 -8.25
N VAL A 295 2.32 -28.33 -9.44
CA VAL A 295 3.50 -29.19 -9.57
C VAL A 295 4.70 -28.60 -8.82
N ASP A 296 4.96 -27.30 -9.01
CA ASP A 296 6.06 -26.61 -8.34
C ASP A 296 5.95 -26.68 -6.81
N GLU A 297 4.77 -26.46 -6.25
CA GLU A 297 4.52 -26.50 -4.81
C GLU A 297 4.73 -27.87 -4.18
N GLU A 298 4.28 -28.94 -4.85
CA GLU A 298 4.46 -30.31 -4.36
C GLU A 298 5.90 -30.81 -4.55
N LEU A 299 6.53 -30.45 -5.67
CA LEU A 299 7.89 -30.86 -6.01
C LEU A 299 8.95 -30.11 -5.19
N ALA A 300 8.70 -28.87 -4.76
CA ALA A 300 9.63 -28.08 -3.96
C ALA A 300 10.06 -28.73 -2.63
N VAL A 301 9.25 -29.65 -2.10
CA VAL A 301 9.59 -30.45 -0.90
C VAL A 301 10.78 -31.39 -1.17
N TRP A 302 10.89 -31.91 -2.39
CA TRP A 302 11.83 -32.97 -2.76
C TRP A 302 13.02 -32.44 -3.57
N CYS A 303 12.78 -31.47 -4.45
CA CYS A 303 13.80 -30.85 -5.30
C CYS A 303 13.95 -29.36 -5.00
N ASP A 304 15.12 -28.81 -5.30
CA ASP A 304 15.36 -27.37 -5.17
C ASP A 304 14.91 -26.68 -6.46
N LEU A 305 13.72 -26.07 -6.42
CA LEU A 305 13.14 -25.34 -7.54
C LEU A 305 13.48 -23.86 -7.47
N ASP A 306 13.79 -23.25 -8.60
CA ASP A 306 14.01 -21.81 -8.73
C ASP A 306 12.74 -21.10 -9.23
N SER A 307 12.85 -19.78 -9.38
CA SER A 307 11.76 -18.93 -9.88
C SER A 307 11.42 -19.15 -11.36
N TRP A 308 12.25 -19.88 -12.10
CA TRP A 308 12.11 -20.11 -13.55
C TRP A 308 11.41 -21.41 -13.90
N PHE A 309 11.12 -22.27 -12.91
CA PHE A 309 10.40 -23.51 -13.12
C PHE A 309 9.06 -23.27 -13.85
N ASP A 310 8.94 -23.82 -15.06
CA ASP A 310 7.77 -23.67 -15.92
C ASP A 310 7.33 -24.99 -16.59
N PHE A 311 6.32 -24.94 -17.47
CA PHE A 311 5.77 -26.11 -18.16
C PHE A 311 6.82 -26.92 -18.95
N SER A 312 7.96 -26.34 -19.28
CA SER A 312 9.06 -26.99 -19.99
C SER A 312 9.87 -27.93 -19.08
N ASP A 313 9.81 -27.74 -17.76
CA ASP A 313 10.55 -28.51 -16.75
C ASP A 313 9.79 -29.75 -16.24
N MET A 314 8.65 -30.10 -16.85
CA MET A 314 7.78 -31.20 -16.39
C MET A 314 8.47 -32.57 -16.33
N GLU A 315 9.53 -32.81 -17.10
CA GLU A 315 10.29 -34.08 -17.00
C GLU A 315 10.95 -34.25 -15.63
N LYS A 316 11.39 -33.15 -14.98
CA LYS A 316 11.95 -33.22 -13.60
C LYS A 316 10.91 -33.74 -12.62
N PHE A 317 9.65 -33.33 -12.80
CA PHE A 317 8.53 -33.83 -12.00
C PHE A 317 8.27 -35.31 -12.27
N HIS A 318 8.26 -35.74 -13.53
CA HIS A 318 8.08 -37.14 -13.91
C HIS A 318 9.19 -38.04 -13.37
N GLU A 319 10.45 -37.62 -13.45
CA GLU A 319 11.60 -38.35 -12.91
C GLU A 319 11.52 -38.48 -11.38
N THR A 320 11.10 -37.42 -10.69
CA THR A 320 10.94 -37.45 -9.23
C THR A 320 9.80 -38.39 -8.81
N LEU A 321 8.69 -38.42 -9.55
CA LEU A 321 7.62 -39.39 -9.32
C LEU A 321 8.07 -40.85 -9.50
N ARG A 322 8.98 -41.12 -10.45
CA ARG A 322 9.54 -42.46 -10.68
C ARG A 322 10.49 -42.91 -9.57
N THR A 323 11.23 -41.98 -8.97
CA THR A 323 12.34 -42.30 -8.04
C THR A 323 11.96 -42.19 -6.56
N SER A 324 10.97 -41.34 -6.21
CA SER A 324 10.67 -40.98 -4.82
C SER A 324 9.26 -41.42 -4.41
N PRO A 325 9.09 -42.55 -3.71
CA PRO A 325 7.78 -43.02 -3.23
C PRO A 325 7.06 -42.01 -2.33
N GLY A 326 7.81 -41.24 -1.54
CA GLY A 326 7.22 -40.23 -0.66
C GLY A 326 6.53 -39.08 -1.39
N LEU A 327 6.94 -38.73 -2.62
CA LEU A 327 6.20 -37.74 -3.43
C LEU A 327 4.86 -38.31 -3.92
N VAL A 328 4.83 -39.61 -4.25
CA VAL A 328 3.61 -40.31 -4.65
C VAL A 328 2.60 -40.33 -3.49
N GLU A 329 3.05 -40.67 -2.29
CA GLU A 329 2.21 -40.62 -1.07
C GLU A 329 1.77 -39.20 -0.70
N GLN A 330 2.59 -38.19 -1.01
CA GLN A 330 2.24 -36.79 -0.78
C GLN A 330 1.10 -36.33 -1.70
N ILE A 331 1.13 -36.72 -2.98
CA ILE A 331 0.14 -36.28 -3.99
C ILE A 331 -1.14 -37.09 -3.91
N PHE A 332 -1.03 -38.42 -3.80
CA PHE A 332 -2.16 -39.34 -3.89
C PHE A 332 -2.60 -39.84 -2.51
N PRO A 333 -3.84 -39.53 -2.07
CA PRO A 333 -4.33 -39.97 -0.76
C PRO A 333 -4.57 -41.50 -0.65
N SER A 334 -4.73 -42.19 -1.79
CA SER A 334 -4.91 -43.65 -1.85
C SER A 334 -4.29 -44.25 -3.11
N GLU A 335 -4.18 -45.59 -3.14
CA GLU A 335 -3.63 -46.34 -4.27
C GLU A 335 -4.47 -46.28 -5.55
N ARG A 336 -5.75 -45.88 -5.47
CA ARG A 336 -6.62 -45.64 -6.63
C ARG A 336 -7.23 -44.25 -6.54
N SER A 337 -6.62 -43.28 -7.19
CA SER A 337 -7.05 -41.88 -7.06
C SER A 337 -6.84 -41.01 -8.30
N ILE A 338 -7.67 -39.97 -8.40
CA ILE A 338 -7.60 -38.92 -9.41
C ILE A 338 -7.33 -37.59 -8.72
N VAL A 339 -6.28 -36.90 -9.18
CA VAL A 339 -5.88 -35.59 -8.69
C VAL A 339 -5.82 -34.61 -9.85
N CYS A 340 -6.32 -33.39 -9.62
CA CYS A 340 -6.23 -32.30 -10.58
C CYS A 340 -4.96 -31.48 -10.31
N MET A 341 -4.14 -31.21 -11.33
CA MET A 341 -2.91 -30.44 -11.18
C MET A 341 -2.72 -29.42 -12.31
N ALA A 342 -1.96 -28.37 -12.03
CA ALA A 342 -1.38 -27.46 -13.02
C ALA A 342 0.12 -27.27 -12.72
N THR A 343 0.90 -26.79 -13.69
CA THR A 343 2.34 -26.64 -13.50
C THR A 343 2.67 -25.60 -12.43
N THR A 344 2.19 -24.38 -12.61
CA THR A 344 2.35 -23.30 -11.63
C THR A 344 1.24 -22.26 -11.81
N ARG A 345 0.84 -21.64 -10.71
CA ARG A 345 -0.09 -20.49 -10.71
C ARG A 345 0.62 -19.13 -10.73
N ARG A 346 1.95 -19.12 -10.60
CA ARG A 346 2.76 -17.89 -10.60
C ARG A 346 2.76 -17.24 -11.97
N TYR A 347 3.00 -15.94 -11.97
CA TYR A 347 3.27 -15.20 -13.20
C TYR A 347 4.78 -15.16 -13.41
N ILE A 348 5.26 -15.72 -14.52
CA ILE A 348 6.67 -15.68 -14.91
C ILE A 348 6.84 -14.64 -16.02
N ASP A 349 7.77 -13.70 -15.82
CA ASP A 349 8.08 -12.68 -16.81
C ASP A 349 9.21 -13.15 -17.76
N TYR A 350 8.80 -13.65 -18.92
CA TYR A 350 9.63 -14.01 -20.07
C TYR A 350 10.06 -12.78 -20.91
N ARG A 351 9.84 -11.55 -20.42
CA ARG A 351 10.19 -10.24 -21.01
C ARG A 351 9.34 -9.79 -22.19
N ASP A 352 8.88 -10.69 -23.05
CA ASP A 352 7.99 -10.34 -24.16
C ASP A 352 6.51 -10.45 -23.75
N PRO A 353 5.68 -9.39 -23.92
CA PRO A 353 4.28 -9.42 -23.46
C PRO A 353 3.41 -10.49 -24.10
N TRP A 354 3.65 -10.83 -25.37
CA TRP A 354 2.87 -11.85 -26.08
C TRP A 354 3.30 -13.25 -25.64
N GLU A 355 4.60 -13.48 -25.59
CA GLU A 355 5.18 -14.71 -25.07
C GLU A 355 4.80 -14.95 -23.60
N ASN A 356 4.73 -13.88 -22.80
CA ASN A 356 4.24 -13.91 -21.42
C ASN A 356 2.82 -14.46 -21.35
N HIS A 357 1.90 -13.93 -22.17
CA HIS A 357 0.52 -14.42 -22.19
C HIS A 357 0.48 -15.91 -22.55
N VAL A 358 1.08 -16.29 -23.67
CA VAL A 358 1.02 -17.67 -24.18
C VAL A 358 1.68 -18.68 -23.24
N ARG A 359 2.85 -18.36 -22.67
CA ARG A 359 3.58 -19.27 -21.78
C ARG A 359 2.93 -19.36 -20.40
N ASN A 360 2.43 -18.26 -19.85
CA ASN A 360 1.70 -18.32 -18.58
C ASN A 360 0.35 -19.02 -18.72
N ASP A 361 -0.32 -18.93 -19.87
CA ASP A 361 -1.50 -19.76 -20.14
C ASP A 361 -1.14 -21.25 -20.13
N ARG A 362 -0.01 -21.62 -20.75
CA ARG A 362 0.50 -23.01 -20.70
C ARG A 362 0.82 -23.47 -19.27
N ASN A 363 1.42 -22.62 -18.44
CA ASN A 363 1.67 -22.94 -17.02
C ASN A 363 0.38 -23.24 -16.24
N ARG A 364 -0.74 -22.60 -16.65
CA ARG A 364 -2.05 -22.74 -16.03
C ARG A 364 -2.90 -23.87 -16.62
N VAL A 365 -2.43 -24.53 -17.69
CA VAL A 365 -3.10 -25.70 -18.27
C VAL A 365 -3.24 -26.76 -17.19
N VAL A 366 -4.50 -27.14 -16.96
CA VAL A 366 -4.88 -28.16 -15.99
C VAL A 366 -4.81 -29.53 -16.65
N PHE A 367 -4.26 -30.50 -15.93
CA PHE A 367 -4.24 -31.90 -16.31
C PHE A 367 -4.65 -32.79 -15.14
N LEU A 368 -5.07 -34.01 -15.43
CA LEU A 368 -5.37 -35.01 -14.42
C LEU A 368 -4.16 -35.91 -14.22
N LEU A 369 -3.84 -36.19 -12.95
CA LEU A 369 -2.90 -37.21 -12.56
C LEU A 369 -3.69 -38.38 -11.96
N VAL A 370 -3.51 -39.57 -12.53
CA VAL A 370 -4.27 -40.77 -12.19
C VAL A 370 -3.32 -41.82 -11.64
N ARG A 371 -3.69 -42.42 -10.51
CA ARG A 371 -2.98 -43.56 -9.90
C ARG A 371 -3.89 -44.79 -9.87
N ASP A 372 -3.35 -45.92 -10.32
CA ASP A 372 -3.90 -47.26 -10.13
C ASP A 372 -2.81 -48.22 -9.64
N GLY A 373 -2.71 -48.36 -8.32
CA GLY A 373 -1.66 -49.11 -7.63
C GLY A 373 -0.32 -48.43 -7.80
N GLN A 374 0.56 -49.06 -8.59
CA GLN A 374 1.86 -48.54 -9.00
C GLN A 374 1.82 -47.82 -10.36
N ASN A 375 0.71 -47.95 -11.11
CA ASN A 375 0.56 -47.25 -12.38
C ASN A 375 0.22 -45.78 -12.15
N ILE A 376 0.96 -44.89 -12.83
CA ILE A 376 0.72 -43.44 -12.77
C ILE A 376 0.62 -42.90 -14.20
N HIS A 377 -0.49 -42.23 -14.48
CA HIS A 377 -0.82 -41.65 -15.78
C HIS A 377 -1.08 -40.16 -15.65
N GLN A 378 -0.68 -39.39 -16.65
CA GLN A 378 -1.05 -37.99 -16.81
C GLN A 378 -1.98 -37.85 -18.01
N VAL A 379 -3.09 -37.13 -17.84
CA VAL A 379 -4.13 -36.99 -18.86
C VAL A 379 -4.38 -35.51 -19.16
N TYR A 380 -4.23 -35.12 -20.42
CA TYR A 380 -4.58 -33.81 -20.95
C TYR A 380 -5.87 -33.90 -21.76
N SER A 381 -6.71 -32.87 -21.68
CA SER A 381 -7.96 -32.75 -22.44
C SER A 381 -8.08 -31.36 -23.03
N SER A 382 -8.56 -31.26 -24.27
CA SER A 382 -8.74 -30.01 -25.02
C SER A 382 -9.94 -29.16 -24.59
N VAL A 383 -10.78 -29.64 -23.67
CA VAL A 383 -12.03 -28.94 -23.33
C VAL A 383 -11.77 -27.85 -22.30
N GLU A 384 -12.06 -26.60 -22.69
CA GLU A 384 -11.89 -25.35 -21.94
C GLU A 384 -12.42 -25.39 -20.50
N SER A 385 -13.40 -26.24 -20.21
CA SER A 385 -13.95 -26.38 -18.86
C SER A 385 -12.92 -26.85 -17.82
N HIS A 386 -11.90 -27.62 -18.20
CA HIS A 386 -10.85 -28.05 -17.25
C HIS A 386 -9.72 -27.03 -17.11
N LEU A 387 -9.47 -26.21 -18.12
CA LEU A 387 -8.35 -25.27 -18.19
C LEU A 387 -8.43 -24.11 -17.16
N GLY A 388 -9.63 -23.79 -16.65
CA GLY A 388 -9.85 -22.65 -15.74
C GLY A 388 -10.39 -22.99 -14.35
N ALA A 389 -10.77 -24.24 -14.08
CA ALA A 389 -11.44 -24.59 -12.82
C ALA A 389 -10.50 -24.42 -11.61
N SER A 390 -11.00 -23.80 -10.53
CA SER A 390 -10.30 -23.64 -9.24
C SER A 390 -10.09 -24.98 -8.53
N GLN A 391 -11.00 -25.93 -8.77
CA GLN A 391 -11.09 -27.26 -8.15
C GLN A 391 -11.79 -28.25 -9.09
N LEU A 392 -11.69 -29.55 -8.81
CA LEU A 392 -12.16 -30.61 -9.72
C LEU A 392 -13.68 -30.82 -9.69
N PHE A 393 -14.32 -30.61 -8.54
CA PHE A 393 -15.76 -30.64 -8.38
C PHE A 393 -16.20 -29.56 -7.38
N PRO A 394 -17.41 -28.99 -7.53
CA PRO A 394 -17.83 -27.80 -6.79
C PRO A 394 -18.01 -28.09 -5.29
N SER A 395 -17.74 -27.09 -4.46
CA SER A 395 -18.04 -27.10 -3.03
C SER A 395 -19.46 -26.60 -2.76
N ALA A 396 -20.02 -26.92 -1.58
CA ALA A 396 -21.32 -26.38 -1.17
C ALA A 396 -21.32 -24.84 -1.17
N SER A 397 -20.22 -24.23 -0.72
CA SER A 397 -20.08 -22.77 -0.71
C SER A 397 -20.03 -22.16 -2.11
N GLU A 398 -19.40 -22.81 -3.11
CA GLU A 398 -19.38 -22.32 -4.49
C GLU A 398 -20.78 -22.40 -5.11
N GLN A 399 -21.53 -23.47 -4.83
CA GLN A 399 -22.93 -23.61 -5.27
C GLN A 399 -23.83 -22.51 -4.69
N GLU A 400 -23.69 -22.21 -3.40
CA GLU A 400 -24.48 -21.17 -2.73
C GLU A 400 -24.06 -19.75 -3.13
N ALA A 401 -22.76 -19.50 -3.33
CA ALA A 401 -22.22 -18.18 -3.67
C ALA A 401 -22.80 -17.60 -4.98
N HIS A 402 -23.17 -18.47 -5.94
CA HIS A 402 -23.83 -18.02 -7.16
C HIS A 402 -25.16 -17.31 -6.89
N PHE A 403 -25.86 -17.66 -5.81
CA PHE A 403 -27.14 -17.07 -5.39
C PHE A 403 -26.99 -16.07 -4.23
N GLN A 404 -25.78 -15.55 -3.99
CA GLN A 404 -25.52 -14.48 -3.04
C GLN A 404 -25.10 -13.19 -3.75
N GLY A 405 -25.67 -12.05 -3.32
CA GLY A 405 -25.29 -10.71 -3.74
C GLY A 405 -23.99 -10.25 -3.07
N ILE A 406 -23.38 -9.18 -3.59
CA ILE A 406 -22.14 -8.58 -3.04
C ILE A 406 -22.36 -8.13 -1.58
N ASP A 407 -23.59 -7.75 -1.25
CA ASP A 407 -24.00 -7.33 0.10
C ASP A 407 -24.41 -8.51 1.00
N GLY A 408 -24.25 -9.76 0.54
CA GLY A 408 -24.61 -10.98 1.27
C GLY A 408 -26.10 -11.36 1.21
N SER A 409 -26.93 -10.62 0.47
CA SER A 409 -28.35 -10.92 0.28
C SER A 409 -28.55 -12.15 -0.63
N THR A 410 -29.44 -13.06 -0.25
CA THR A 410 -29.81 -14.22 -1.10
C THR A 410 -30.66 -13.75 -2.28
N ILE A 411 -30.19 -14.06 -3.49
CA ILE A 411 -30.90 -13.81 -4.75
C ILE A 411 -32.02 -14.84 -4.87
N LYS A 412 -33.26 -14.37 -4.90
CA LYS A 412 -34.46 -15.21 -5.01
C LYS A 412 -34.87 -15.38 -6.46
N PHE A 413 -35.79 -16.31 -6.70
CA PHE A 413 -36.42 -16.50 -8.01
C PHE A 413 -37.07 -15.19 -8.52
N GLU A 414 -37.65 -14.40 -7.62
CA GLU A 414 -38.30 -13.12 -7.94
C GLU A 414 -37.30 -12.02 -8.38
N ASP A 415 -35.98 -12.28 -8.38
CA ASP A 415 -34.98 -11.30 -8.81
C ASP A 415 -34.61 -11.46 -10.28
N VAL A 416 -34.48 -10.33 -10.98
CA VAL A 416 -34.09 -10.26 -12.40
C VAL A 416 -32.69 -10.86 -12.67
N SER A 417 -31.79 -10.84 -11.68
CA SER A 417 -30.45 -11.43 -11.78
C SER A 417 -30.44 -12.96 -11.68
N TYR A 418 -31.55 -13.60 -11.30
CA TYR A 418 -31.62 -15.05 -11.07
C TYR A 418 -31.23 -15.86 -12.32
N THR A 419 -31.68 -15.44 -13.51
CA THR A 419 -31.42 -16.18 -14.76
C THR A 419 -29.93 -16.23 -15.13
N ASP A 420 -29.17 -15.16 -14.85
CA ASP A 420 -27.74 -15.12 -15.14
C ASP A 420 -26.95 -16.00 -14.16
N ARG A 421 -27.36 -15.99 -12.89
CA ARG A 421 -26.78 -16.86 -11.86
C ARG A 421 -27.10 -18.34 -12.12
N LEU A 422 -28.31 -18.65 -12.58
CA LEU A 422 -28.70 -19.99 -13.02
C LEU A 422 -27.84 -20.45 -14.21
N LYS A 423 -27.60 -19.58 -15.20
CA LYS A 423 -26.68 -19.91 -16.32
C LYS A 423 -25.25 -20.20 -15.83
N GLN A 424 -24.73 -19.45 -14.85
CA GLN A 424 -23.41 -19.73 -14.26
C GLN A 424 -23.40 -21.08 -13.51
N HIS A 425 -24.45 -21.38 -12.75
CA HIS A 425 -24.62 -22.66 -12.07
C HIS A 425 -24.70 -23.83 -13.08
N ASP A 426 -25.43 -23.68 -14.18
CA ASP A 426 -25.53 -24.69 -15.25
C ASP A 426 -24.19 -24.95 -15.93
N LEU A 427 -23.37 -23.92 -16.14
CA LEU A 427 -22.01 -24.08 -16.66
C LEU A 427 -21.11 -24.88 -15.70
N MET A 428 -21.25 -24.67 -14.39
CA MET A 428 -20.54 -25.44 -13.37
C MET A 428 -21.02 -26.90 -13.32
N ALA A 429 -22.32 -27.14 -13.42
CA ALA A 429 -22.87 -28.50 -13.52
C ALA A 429 -22.42 -29.21 -14.81
N LEU A 430 -22.34 -28.48 -15.93
CA LEU A 430 -21.81 -28.98 -17.19
C LEU A 430 -20.33 -29.36 -17.07
N HIS A 431 -19.52 -28.57 -16.36
CA HIS A 431 -18.12 -28.88 -16.07
C HIS A 431 -17.97 -30.23 -15.36
N TYR A 432 -18.71 -30.44 -14.26
CA TYR A 432 -18.64 -31.70 -13.51
C TYR A 432 -19.14 -32.89 -14.34
N ARG A 433 -20.21 -32.72 -15.14
CA ARG A 433 -20.69 -33.76 -16.04
C ARG A 433 -19.65 -34.13 -17.10
N ARG A 434 -18.98 -33.14 -17.70
CA ARG A 434 -17.90 -33.36 -18.68
C ARG A 434 -16.71 -34.11 -18.07
N PHE A 435 -16.34 -33.80 -16.82
CA PHE A 435 -15.35 -34.58 -16.07
C PHE A 435 -15.75 -36.06 -15.96
N LEU A 436 -16.97 -36.35 -15.49
CA LEU A 436 -17.46 -37.73 -15.35
C LEU A 436 -17.51 -38.48 -16.69
N ILE A 437 -17.88 -37.80 -17.78
CA ILE A 437 -17.88 -38.38 -19.12
C ILE A 437 -16.46 -38.71 -19.59
N LEU A 438 -15.49 -37.82 -19.34
CA LEU A 438 -14.08 -38.05 -19.65
C LEU A 438 -13.55 -39.29 -18.92
N ILE A 439 -13.72 -39.39 -17.61
CA ILE A 439 -13.22 -40.55 -16.85
C ILE A 439 -13.95 -41.85 -17.22
N CYS A 440 -15.25 -41.79 -17.54
CA CYS A 440 -15.99 -42.95 -18.06
C CYS A 440 -15.41 -43.44 -19.40
N GLY A 441 -15.12 -42.52 -20.31
CA GLY A 441 -14.47 -42.84 -21.59
C GLY A 441 -13.05 -43.40 -21.42
N LEU A 442 -12.28 -42.89 -20.46
CA LEU A 442 -10.93 -43.39 -20.14
C LEU A 442 -10.97 -44.81 -19.57
N ASP A 443 -11.91 -45.11 -18.67
CA ASP A 443 -12.06 -46.46 -18.12
C ASP A 443 -12.49 -47.47 -19.19
N HIS A 444 -13.54 -47.16 -19.95
CA HIS A 444 -14.08 -48.09 -20.94
C HIS A 444 -13.11 -48.38 -22.10
N ARG A 445 -12.31 -47.39 -22.51
CA ARG A 445 -11.38 -47.54 -23.65
C ARG A 445 -10.00 -48.05 -23.23
N LEU A 446 -9.47 -47.54 -22.11
CA LEU A 446 -8.07 -47.74 -21.72
C LEU A 446 -7.92 -48.50 -20.39
N LYS A 447 -9.01 -48.72 -19.65
CA LYS A 447 -8.99 -49.33 -18.30
C LYS A 447 -7.97 -48.68 -17.36
N LEU A 448 -7.94 -47.34 -17.39
CA LEU A 448 -6.93 -46.53 -16.68
C LEU A 448 -7.01 -46.63 -15.14
N PHE A 449 -8.14 -47.08 -14.58
CA PHE A 449 -8.38 -47.18 -13.14
C PHE A 449 -8.37 -48.61 -12.59
N GLY A 450 -8.02 -49.60 -13.43
CA GLY A 450 -8.09 -51.02 -13.05
C GLY A 450 -9.52 -51.52 -12.81
N ASP A 451 -9.64 -52.71 -12.22
CA ASP A 451 -10.94 -53.35 -11.96
C ASP A 451 -11.45 -52.99 -10.55
N PHE A 452 -12.30 -51.97 -10.43
CA PHE A 452 -12.88 -51.53 -9.14
C PHE A 452 -14.40 -51.76 -9.01
N TYR A 453 -15.04 -52.27 -10.07
CA TYR A 453 -16.47 -52.57 -10.13
C TYR A 453 -16.71 -53.80 -11.03
N ASP A 454 -17.87 -54.44 -10.90
CA ASP A 454 -18.23 -55.60 -11.72
C ASP A 454 -18.58 -55.17 -13.15
N THR A 455 -17.89 -55.72 -14.14
CA THR A 455 -18.09 -55.41 -15.57
C THR A 455 -19.47 -55.82 -16.09
N ASN A 456 -20.23 -56.64 -15.35
CA ASN A 456 -21.61 -57.00 -15.67
C ASN A 456 -22.67 -56.00 -15.19
N THR A 457 -22.30 -54.93 -14.49
CA THR A 457 -23.27 -53.89 -14.07
C THR A 457 -23.48 -52.80 -15.13
N PRO A 458 -24.73 -52.53 -15.60
CA PRO A 458 -25.00 -51.59 -16.69
C PRO A 458 -25.09 -50.12 -16.27
N TYR A 459 -24.45 -49.72 -15.17
CA TYR A 459 -24.60 -48.37 -14.61
C TYR A 459 -23.47 -47.43 -15.08
N SER A 460 -23.86 -46.29 -15.66
CA SER A 460 -22.95 -45.22 -16.09
C SER A 460 -22.36 -44.48 -14.89
N PHE A 461 -21.10 -44.03 -15.00
CA PHE A 461 -20.45 -43.15 -14.01
C PHE A 461 -21.25 -41.88 -13.70
N LEU A 462 -22.20 -41.49 -14.56
CA LEU A 462 -23.10 -40.36 -14.39
C LEU A 462 -24.23 -40.62 -13.37
N SER A 463 -24.50 -41.87 -13.01
CA SER A 463 -25.55 -42.22 -12.04
C SER A 463 -25.07 -42.04 -10.60
N LEU A 464 -25.93 -41.48 -9.75
CA LEU A 464 -25.61 -41.23 -8.34
C LEU A 464 -25.37 -42.55 -7.57
N GLU A 465 -26.18 -43.57 -7.82
CA GLU A 465 -26.04 -44.90 -7.18
C GLU A 465 -24.68 -45.55 -7.45
N PHE A 466 -24.13 -45.37 -8.66
CA PHE A 466 -22.79 -45.85 -8.99
C PHE A 466 -21.71 -45.06 -8.26
N GLN A 467 -21.84 -43.73 -8.23
CA GLN A 467 -20.90 -42.84 -7.54
C GLN A 467 -20.85 -43.13 -6.04
N GLU A 468 -22.00 -43.25 -5.36
CA GLU A 468 -22.06 -43.54 -3.92
C GLU A 468 -21.43 -44.88 -3.54
N ARG A 469 -21.44 -45.86 -4.45
CA ARG A 469 -20.94 -47.21 -4.19
C ARG A 469 -19.46 -47.38 -4.52
N TYR A 470 -18.98 -46.76 -5.58
CA TYR A 470 -17.65 -47.03 -6.13
C TYR A 470 -16.72 -45.82 -6.11
N PHE A 471 -17.25 -44.60 -5.91
CA PHE A 471 -16.43 -43.39 -5.82
C PHE A 471 -16.35 -42.89 -4.38
N GLN A 472 -15.22 -42.28 -4.05
CA GLN A 472 -15.05 -41.55 -2.80
C GLN A 472 -14.56 -40.13 -3.10
N PHE A 473 -15.45 -39.15 -2.93
CA PHE A 473 -15.10 -37.74 -3.11
C PHE A 473 -14.40 -37.21 -1.86
N LEU A 474 -13.16 -36.77 -2.02
CA LEU A 474 -12.37 -36.18 -0.95
C LEU A 474 -12.45 -34.65 -1.01
N HIS A 475 -13.16 -34.08 -0.06
CA HIS A 475 -13.40 -32.65 0.11
C HIS A 475 -12.24 -31.92 0.82
N ASP A 476 -11.02 -32.09 0.31
CA ASP A 476 -9.80 -31.52 0.93
C ASP A 476 -9.65 -30.01 0.77
N LYS A 477 -10.44 -29.38 -0.10
CA LYS A 477 -10.45 -27.92 -0.31
C LYS A 477 -11.41 -27.19 0.62
N ASP A 478 -12.65 -27.68 0.76
CA ASP A 478 -13.67 -27.07 1.62
C ASP A 478 -13.71 -27.65 3.05
N GLY A 479 -13.07 -28.81 3.27
CA GLY A 479 -12.97 -29.47 4.57
C GLY A 479 -14.21 -30.27 4.98
N SER A 480 -15.21 -30.39 4.11
CA SER A 480 -16.48 -31.07 4.40
C SER A 480 -16.24 -32.55 4.71
N GLY A 481 -16.75 -33.04 5.84
CA GLY A 481 -16.59 -34.44 6.24
C GLY A 481 -15.18 -34.84 6.69
N LEU A 482 -14.23 -33.90 6.76
CA LEU A 482 -12.90 -34.14 7.35
C LEU A 482 -12.90 -33.80 8.84
N LEU A 483 -12.16 -34.58 9.63
CA LEU A 483 -11.94 -34.27 11.04
C LEU A 483 -11.11 -32.99 11.16
N GLY A 484 -11.71 -31.92 11.68
CA GLY A 484 -11.03 -30.67 11.94
C GLY A 484 -9.92 -30.86 12.98
N MET A 485 -8.67 -30.78 12.56
CA MET A 485 -7.55 -30.66 13.48
C MET A 485 -7.50 -29.20 13.96
N ALA A 486 -7.75 -28.97 15.25
CA ALA A 486 -7.48 -27.68 15.85
C ALA A 486 -5.99 -27.37 15.66
N GLU A 487 -5.68 -26.37 14.84
CA GLU A 487 -4.29 -26.05 14.49
C GLU A 487 -3.64 -25.36 15.69
N THR A 488 -2.84 -26.12 16.45
CA THR A 488 -2.20 -25.65 17.69
C THR A 488 -0.90 -24.87 17.44
N ARG A 489 -0.37 -24.89 16.21
CA ARG A 489 0.89 -24.25 15.84
C ARG A 489 0.68 -22.89 15.16
N PRO A 490 1.60 -21.92 15.37
CA PRO A 490 1.49 -20.58 14.78
C PRO A 490 1.60 -20.60 13.25
N SER A 491 1.23 -19.48 12.62
CA SER A 491 1.44 -19.27 11.19
C SER A 491 2.94 -19.20 10.85
N LEU A 492 3.31 -19.48 9.59
CA LEU A 492 4.70 -19.36 9.13
C LEU A 492 5.29 -17.98 9.43
N GLN A 493 4.53 -16.90 9.16
CA GLN A 493 4.99 -15.54 9.43
C GLN A 493 5.21 -15.29 10.92
N SER A 494 4.24 -15.67 11.77
CA SER A 494 4.37 -15.50 13.22
C SER A 494 5.55 -16.32 13.79
N TYR A 495 5.81 -17.49 13.22
CA TYR A 495 6.96 -18.32 13.58
C TYR A 495 8.30 -17.68 13.18
N LEU A 496 8.40 -17.13 11.96
CA LEU A 496 9.58 -16.40 11.50
C LEU A 496 9.84 -15.14 12.32
N GLU A 497 8.79 -14.37 12.62
CA GLU A 497 8.87 -13.19 13.48
C GLU A 497 9.34 -13.57 14.88
N GLN A 498 8.82 -14.65 15.45
CA GLN A 498 9.26 -15.16 16.75
C GLN A 498 10.74 -15.57 16.72
N ALA A 499 11.17 -16.34 15.72
CA ALA A 499 12.56 -16.77 15.59
C ALA A 499 13.51 -15.56 15.39
N ASN A 500 13.16 -14.64 14.51
CA ASN A 500 13.98 -13.46 14.21
C ASN A 500 13.95 -12.40 15.32
N SER A 501 12.94 -12.40 16.21
CA SER A 501 12.93 -11.54 17.40
C SER A 501 14.07 -11.85 18.37
N CYS A 502 14.63 -13.07 18.30
CA CYS A 502 15.79 -13.51 19.06
C CYS A 502 17.11 -12.93 18.56
N LEU A 503 17.13 -12.24 17.41
CA LEU A 503 18.34 -11.73 16.80
C LEU A 503 19.06 -10.73 17.71
N GLN A 504 20.33 -11.02 18.00
CA GLN A 504 21.22 -10.14 18.75
C GLN A 504 22.67 -10.30 18.31
N SER A 505 23.55 -9.44 18.81
CA SER A 505 24.99 -9.62 18.61
C SER A 505 25.40 -10.98 19.18
N GLY A 506 26.05 -11.79 18.37
CA GLY A 506 26.43 -13.16 18.70
C GLY A 506 25.47 -14.23 18.19
N SER A 507 24.30 -13.87 17.70
CA SER A 507 23.36 -14.83 17.16
C SER A 507 23.88 -15.50 15.90
N ARG A 508 23.56 -16.78 15.73
CA ARG A 508 23.84 -17.52 14.50
C ARG A 508 22.67 -17.32 13.55
N VAL A 509 22.98 -16.85 12.36
CA VAL A 509 21.99 -16.44 11.38
C VAL A 509 22.30 -17.15 10.07
N MET A 510 21.33 -17.89 9.55
CA MET A 510 21.38 -18.31 8.16
C MET A 510 21.03 -17.10 7.30
N CYS A 511 21.84 -16.80 6.29
CA CYS A 511 21.67 -15.65 5.41
C CYS A 511 21.50 -16.11 3.96
N ASN A 512 20.60 -15.44 3.23
CA ASN A 512 20.45 -15.51 1.78
C ASN A 512 20.96 -14.20 1.18
N TRP A 513 22.15 -14.22 0.60
CA TRP A 513 22.85 -13.00 0.20
C TRP A 513 22.18 -12.27 -0.96
N ASP A 514 21.64 -12.99 -1.94
CA ASP A 514 20.93 -12.39 -3.09
C ASP A 514 19.66 -11.64 -2.66
N SER A 515 18.97 -12.11 -1.61
CA SER A 515 17.81 -11.42 -1.03
C SER A 515 18.22 -10.29 -0.08
N LEU A 516 19.26 -10.50 0.73
CA LEU A 516 19.70 -9.54 1.74
C LEU A 516 20.42 -8.33 1.18
N MET A 517 21.28 -8.49 0.17
CA MET A 517 22.18 -7.44 -0.31
C MET A 517 21.48 -6.47 -1.26
N ASN A 518 21.32 -5.23 -0.83
CA ASN A 518 20.80 -4.12 -1.62
C ASN A 518 21.57 -2.83 -1.25
N PRO A 519 21.35 -1.69 -1.94
CA PRO A 519 22.10 -0.45 -1.66
C PRO A 519 21.99 0.05 -0.21
N VAL A 520 20.90 -0.29 0.49
CA VAL A 520 20.66 0.13 1.88
C VAL A 520 21.38 -0.81 2.86
N THR A 521 21.28 -2.12 2.65
CA THR A 521 21.81 -3.13 3.57
C THR A 521 23.29 -3.43 3.34
N ALA A 522 23.77 -3.35 2.09
CA ALA A 522 25.11 -3.75 1.68
C ALA A 522 25.74 -2.76 0.66
N PRO A 523 25.91 -1.48 1.01
CA PRO A 523 26.45 -0.45 0.11
C PRO A 523 27.88 -0.75 -0.40
N GLY A 524 28.62 -1.65 0.27
CA GLY A 524 29.95 -2.09 -0.15
C GLY A 524 29.94 -3.08 -1.32
N ALA A 525 28.83 -3.79 -1.55
CA ALA A 525 28.67 -4.78 -2.62
C ALA A 525 27.64 -4.35 -3.68
N VAL A 526 26.73 -3.43 -3.34
CA VAL A 526 25.64 -2.98 -4.22
C VAL A 526 25.52 -1.46 -4.20
N GLN A 527 25.35 -0.83 -5.35
CA GLN A 527 25.16 0.62 -5.50
C GLN A 527 23.84 0.94 -6.20
N GLU A 528 23.25 2.09 -5.91
CA GLU A 528 22.09 2.61 -6.65
C GLU A 528 22.46 2.89 -8.10
N ASP A 529 21.53 2.60 -9.01
CA ASP A 529 21.69 2.84 -10.44
C ASP A 529 20.37 3.35 -11.02
N ASN A 530 20.44 4.27 -11.98
CA ASN A 530 19.26 4.86 -12.64
C ASN A 530 18.66 3.93 -13.71
N SER A 531 19.06 2.65 -13.73
CA SER A 531 18.58 1.65 -14.67
C SER A 531 17.28 0.98 -14.19
N TYR A 532 16.66 0.18 -15.05
CA TYR A 532 15.37 -0.50 -14.76
C TYR A 532 15.41 -1.40 -13.51
N SER A 533 16.58 -1.91 -13.11
CA SER A 533 16.75 -2.71 -11.89
C SER A 533 16.85 -1.87 -10.60
N GLY A 534 17.07 -0.57 -10.69
CA GLY A 534 17.22 0.36 -9.55
C GLY A 534 18.55 0.24 -8.78
N TYR A 535 19.34 -0.80 -9.02
CA TYR A 535 20.67 -0.98 -8.41
C TYR A 535 21.58 -1.91 -9.23
N LYS A 536 22.89 -1.79 -8.99
CA LYS A 536 23.99 -2.50 -9.63
C LYS A 536 24.86 -3.23 -8.62
N TRP A 537 25.25 -4.46 -8.96
CA TRP A 537 26.18 -5.27 -8.16
C TRP A 537 27.64 -4.93 -8.49
N LEU A 538 28.45 -4.66 -7.46
CA LEU A 538 29.90 -4.47 -7.53
C LEU A 538 30.67 -5.78 -7.33
N GLY A 539 30.04 -6.77 -6.72
CA GLY A 539 30.59 -8.09 -6.45
C GLY A 539 29.52 -9.01 -5.86
N ARG A 540 29.77 -10.32 -5.86
CA ARG A 540 28.85 -11.32 -5.30
C ARG A 540 29.58 -12.31 -4.39
N THR A 541 28.82 -12.97 -3.51
CA THR A 541 29.32 -14.04 -2.65
C THR A 541 29.51 -15.33 -3.44
N HIS A 542 30.43 -16.19 -2.99
CA HIS A 542 30.68 -17.50 -3.61
C HIS A 542 29.53 -18.50 -3.39
N LYS A 543 28.88 -18.41 -2.23
CA LYS A 543 27.69 -19.19 -1.87
C LYS A 543 26.55 -18.21 -1.67
N ASN A 544 25.33 -18.55 -2.10
CA ASN A 544 24.17 -17.70 -1.85
C ASN A 544 23.62 -17.88 -0.42
N TYR A 545 23.67 -19.11 0.11
CA TYR A 545 23.25 -19.40 1.49
C TYR A 545 24.45 -19.70 2.36
N GLU A 546 24.57 -18.99 3.49
CA GLU A 546 25.67 -19.18 4.43
C GLU A 546 25.25 -18.90 5.88
N PRO A 547 25.63 -19.76 6.85
CA PRO A 547 25.49 -19.47 8.27
C PRO A 547 26.60 -18.51 8.72
N VAL A 548 26.22 -17.39 9.33
CA VAL A 548 27.13 -16.34 9.81
C VAL A 548 26.77 -15.90 11.22
N ILE A 549 27.73 -15.27 11.89
CA ILE A 549 27.55 -14.72 13.24
C ILE A 549 27.24 -13.23 13.13
N ALA A 550 26.11 -12.82 13.69
CA ALA A 550 25.71 -11.42 13.79
C ALA A 550 26.57 -10.67 14.81
N PHE A 551 26.88 -9.40 14.56
CA PHE A 551 27.57 -8.52 15.50
C PHE A 551 26.91 -7.14 15.53
N ARG A 552 27.02 -6.44 16.67
CA ARG A 552 26.50 -5.07 16.80
C ARG A 552 27.50 -4.06 16.26
N GLN A 553 27.02 -3.16 15.40
CA GLN A 553 27.76 -1.98 14.94
C GLN A 553 26.88 -0.74 15.18
N GLY A 554 27.21 0.06 16.20
CA GLY A 554 26.33 1.14 16.64
C GLY A 554 25.00 0.57 17.15
N ASP A 555 23.89 1.02 16.56
CA ASP A 555 22.55 0.56 16.90
C ASP A 555 22.11 -0.68 16.09
N ASP A 556 22.80 -0.96 14.99
CA ASP A 556 22.38 -1.96 14.02
C ASP A 556 23.07 -3.30 14.26
N ILE A 557 22.39 -4.36 13.85
CA ILE A 557 22.91 -5.73 13.82
C ILE A 557 23.38 -6.01 12.40
N CYS A 558 24.67 -6.28 12.25
CA CYS A 558 25.32 -6.54 10.97
C CYS A 558 25.91 -7.95 10.93
N VAL A 559 26.14 -8.45 9.72
CA VAL A 559 26.90 -9.68 9.43
C VAL A 559 27.98 -9.35 8.40
N ASN A 560 29.04 -10.16 8.38
CA ASN A 560 30.08 -10.06 7.35
C ASN A 560 29.84 -11.14 6.30
N ALA A 561 29.87 -10.75 5.04
CA ALA A 561 29.78 -11.64 3.89
C ALA A 561 31.09 -11.57 3.09
N THR A 562 31.61 -12.72 2.68
CA THR A 562 32.80 -12.78 1.81
C THR A 562 32.35 -12.57 0.36
N VAL A 563 32.67 -11.40 -0.20
CA VAL A 563 32.23 -10.97 -1.53
C VAL A 563 33.44 -10.88 -2.47
N ASN A 564 33.34 -11.51 -3.64
CA ASN A 564 34.29 -11.32 -4.72
C ASN A 564 33.89 -10.09 -5.55
N ARG A 565 34.80 -9.11 -5.62
CA ARG A 565 34.58 -7.87 -6.39
C ARG A 565 34.83 -8.10 -7.87
N TYR A 566 33.85 -7.79 -8.72
CA TYR A 566 33.92 -8.00 -10.17
C TYR A 566 35.04 -7.23 -10.87
N SER A 567 35.37 -6.01 -10.40
CA SER A 567 36.38 -5.17 -11.05
C SER A 567 37.82 -5.58 -10.77
N THR A 568 38.09 -6.18 -9.61
CA THR A 568 39.44 -6.52 -9.17
C THR A 568 39.67 -8.02 -9.03
N ASP A 569 38.61 -8.83 -9.12
CA ASP A 569 38.59 -10.27 -8.84
C ASP A 569 39.29 -10.61 -7.52
N ARG A 570 38.90 -9.90 -6.45
CA ARG A 570 39.44 -10.07 -5.11
C ARG A 570 38.32 -10.19 -4.10
N ASP A 571 38.52 -11.08 -3.16
CA ASP A 571 37.60 -11.28 -2.04
C ASP A 571 37.81 -10.20 -0.99
N PHE A 572 36.71 -9.64 -0.50
CA PHE A 572 36.69 -8.72 0.63
C PHE A 572 35.48 -9.00 1.52
N ASN A 573 35.59 -8.66 2.80
CA ASN A 573 34.47 -8.78 3.73
C ASN A 573 33.54 -7.58 3.59
N CYS A 574 32.39 -7.78 2.96
CA CYS A 574 31.32 -6.80 2.90
C CYS A 574 30.47 -6.87 4.16
N LYS A 575 30.15 -5.72 4.74
CA LYS A 575 29.21 -5.62 5.86
C LYS A 575 27.80 -5.57 5.32
N VAL A 576 26.91 -6.39 5.88
CA VAL A 576 25.48 -6.43 5.54
C VAL A 576 24.68 -6.14 6.80
N ASN A 577 23.82 -5.12 6.75
CA ASN A 577 23.01 -4.67 7.87
C ASN A 577 21.64 -5.37 7.87
N LEU A 578 21.40 -6.24 8.87
CA LEU A 578 20.15 -6.98 9.02
C LEU A 578 19.04 -6.12 9.64
N SER A 579 19.38 -5.11 10.45
CA SER A 579 18.40 -4.23 11.10
C SER A 579 17.71 -3.27 10.11
N LEU A 580 18.38 -2.95 9.00
CA LEU A 580 17.82 -2.14 7.92
C LEU A 580 17.08 -2.98 6.87
N PHE A 581 17.20 -4.32 6.93
CA PHE A 581 16.52 -5.19 5.99
C PHE A 581 15.01 -5.11 6.19
N LYS A 582 14.29 -4.89 5.08
CA LYS A 582 12.84 -4.97 5.03
C LYS A 582 12.49 -6.03 4.02
N GLU A 583 11.69 -7.00 4.45
CA GLU A 583 11.19 -8.02 3.53
C GLU A 583 10.38 -7.34 2.41
N SER A 584 10.70 -7.73 1.19
CA SER A 584 9.99 -7.27 0.00
C SER A 584 8.57 -7.83 0.02
N SER A 585 7.57 -6.99 -0.22
CA SER A 585 6.17 -7.41 -0.37
C SER A 585 5.87 -8.04 -1.73
N ARG A 586 6.88 -8.33 -2.55
CA ARG A 586 6.71 -8.96 -3.87
C ARG A 586 6.58 -10.48 -3.71
N ASN A 587 5.69 -11.10 -4.49
CA ASN A 587 5.36 -12.53 -4.41
C ASN A 587 6.55 -13.47 -4.71
N ASP A 588 7.63 -12.98 -5.32
CA ASP A 588 8.82 -13.77 -5.68
C ASP A 588 9.99 -13.57 -4.70
N ALA A 589 9.76 -12.88 -3.57
CA ALA A 589 10.80 -12.65 -2.58
C ALA A 589 11.20 -13.99 -1.92
N GLU A 590 12.50 -14.19 -1.72
CA GLU A 590 13.04 -15.26 -0.87
C GLU A 590 13.30 -14.74 0.55
N LEU A 591 13.19 -15.60 1.55
CA LEU A 591 13.53 -15.28 2.94
C LEU A 591 14.98 -14.82 3.02
N GLY A 592 15.18 -13.61 3.53
CA GLY A 592 16.50 -12.98 3.62
C GLY A 592 17.38 -13.62 4.68
N PHE A 593 16.85 -13.84 5.88
CA PHE A 593 17.60 -14.43 6.98
C PHE A 593 16.73 -15.13 8.02
N LEU A 594 17.36 -16.01 8.79
CA LEU A 594 16.72 -16.74 9.88
C LEU A 594 17.67 -16.89 11.06
N CYS A 595 17.25 -16.44 12.24
CA CYS A 595 17.98 -16.69 13.47
C CYS A 595 17.82 -18.16 13.89
N MET A 596 18.94 -18.88 13.95
CA MET A 596 18.96 -20.34 14.13
C MET A 596 19.00 -20.77 15.60
N ASP A 597 19.07 -19.82 16.53
CA ASP A 597 19.36 -20.11 17.94
C ASP A 597 18.21 -20.81 18.67
N THR A 598 16.96 -20.56 18.29
CA THR A 598 15.79 -21.15 18.95
C THR A 598 15.07 -22.19 18.10
N ILE A 599 15.58 -22.47 16.90
CA ILE A 599 14.89 -23.28 15.90
C ILE A 599 15.21 -24.76 16.08
N LYS A 600 14.16 -25.58 16.02
CA LYS A 600 14.27 -27.03 16.06
C LYS A 600 14.17 -27.64 14.66
N ALA A 601 14.92 -28.71 14.41
CA ALA A 601 14.89 -29.44 13.14
C ALA A 601 13.47 -29.96 12.83
N GLU A 602 12.80 -30.48 13.86
CA GLU A 602 11.46 -31.06 13.78
C GLU A 602 10.39 -30.01 13.44
N GLU A 603 10.63 -28.74 13.79
CA GLU A 603 9.74 -27.63 13.44
C GLU A 603 9.88 -27.24 11.97
N LEU A 604 11.11 -27.11 11.47
CA LEU A 604 11.37 -26.81 10.06
C LEU A 604 10.80 -27.88 9.14
N GLU A 605 11.01 -29.16 9.46
CA GLU A 605 10.43 -30.29 8.73
C GLU A 605 8.91 -30.22 8.66
N TRP A 606 8.26 -29.90 9.78
CA TRP A 606 6.82 -29.75 9.82
C TRP A 606 6.31 -28.65 8.86
N TYR A 607 6.96 -27.48 8.85
CA TYR A 607 6.59 -26.39 7.92
C TYR A 607 6.88 -26.73 6.46
N ILE A 608 7.95 -27.45 6.15
CA ILE A 608 8.27 -27.91 4.79
C ILE A 608 7.18 -28.85 4.26
N HIS A 609 6.75 -29.81 5.09
CA HIS A 609 5.77 -30.83 4.67
C HIS A 609 4.31 -30.36 4.75
N ARG A 610 4.01 -29.18 5.29
CA ARG A 610 2.62 -28.70 5.42
C ARG A 610 2.13 -28.00 4.15
N ARG A 611 1.21 -28.65 3.42
CA ARG A 611 0.64 -28.16 2.14
C ARG A 611 0.10 -26.72 2.22
N LYS A 612 -0.54 -26.33 3.34
CA LYS A 612 -1.12 -24.99 3.55
C LYS A 612 -0.15 -23.84 3.26
N PHE A 613 1.16 -24.02 3.48
CA PHE A 613 2.15 -22.96 3.32
C PHE A 613 2.92 -23.03 1.99
N ARG A 614 2.75 -24.10 1.19
CA ARG A 614 3.56 -24.35 -0.02
C ARG A 614 3.27 -23.39 -1.18
N SER A 615 2.17 -22.64 -1.13
CA SER A 615 1.92 -21.57 -2.11
C SER A 615 3.08 -20.58 -2.19
N ASN A 616 3.81 -20.38 -1.08
CA ASN A 616 4.98 -19.52 -0.99
C ASN A 616 6.26 -20.35 -0.89
N HIS A 617 6.36 -21.50 -1.56
CA HIS A 617 7.50 -22.42 -1.42
C HIS A 617 8.85 -21.79 -1.75
N LEU A 618 8.94 -20.91 -2.76
CA LEU A 618 10.17 -20.18 -3.09
C LEU A 618 10.66 -19.33 -1.93
N PHE A 619 9.73 -18.76 -1.17
CA PHE A 619 10.07 -17.88 -0.06
C PHE A 619 10.89 -18.61 1.00
N TYR A 620 10.50 -19.82 1.40
CA TYR A 620 11.08 -20.45 2.59
C TYR A 620 11.59 -21.89 2.42
N ILE A 621 11.06 -22.72 1.51
CA ILE A 621 11.35 -24.18 1.55
C ILE A 621 12.83 -24.46 1.29
N ARG A 622 13.41 -23.87 0.24
CA ARG A 622 14.84 -24.01 -0.07
C ARG A 622 15.69 -23.53 1.12
N PHE A 623 15.35 -22.36 1.67
CA PHE A 623 16.03 -21.80 2.82
C PHE A 623 15.95 -22.74 4.04
N PHE A 624 14.78 -23.29 4.33
CA PHE A 624 14.55 -24.20 5.46
C PHE A 624 15.29 -25.51 5.29
N LYS A 625 15.39 -26.07 4.07
CA LYS A 625 16.22 -27.24 3.79
C LYS A 625 17.70 -26.98 4.10
N MET A 626 18.23 -25.82 3.68
CA MET A 626 19.62 -25.43 3.97
C MET A 626 19.84 -25.25 5.48
N ALA A 627 18.90 -24.57 6.16
CA ALA A 627 18.90 -24.41 7.61
C ALA A 627 18.85 -25.76 8.36
N LEU A 628 17.97 -26.67 7.92
CA LEU A 628 17.80 -28.00 8.49
C LEU A 628 19.07 -28.85 8.36
N ASN A 629 19.69 -28.85 7.17
CA ASN A 629 20.94 -29.57 6.93
C ASN A 629 22.06 -29.08 7.86
N TYR A 630 22.16 -27.77 8.07
CA TYR A 630 23.12 -27.18 8.98
C TYR A 630 22.86 -27.57 10.45
N ILE A 631 21.61 -27.49 10.93
CA ILE A 631 21.25 -27.87 12.31
C ILE A 631 21.55 -29.35 12.56
N ARG A 632 21.21 -30.23 11.61
CA ARG A 632 21.44 -31.67 11.74
C ARG A 632 22.94 -32.00 11.81
N ALA A 633 23.75 -31.42 10.91
CA ALA A 633 25.19 -31.60 10.93
C ALA A 633 25.84 -31.08 12.23
N GLU A 634 25.37 -29.94 12.75
CA GLU A 634 25.83 -29.41 14.03
C GLU A 634 25.45 -30.33 15.20
N ARG A 635 24.19 -30.79 15.26
CA ARG A 635 23.74 -31.72 16.32
C ARG A 635 24.57 -33.01 16.34
N GLU A 636 24.89 -33.56 15.16
CA GLU A 636 25.72 -34.75 15.04
C GLU A 636 27.14 -34.52 15.59
N ALA A 637 27.75 -33.37 15.27
CA ALA A 637 29.07 -33.01 15.79
C ALA A 637 29.08 -32.76 17.31
N GLU A 638 27.95 -32.32 17.88
CA GLU A 638 27.82 -31.94 19.29
C GLU A 638 27.39 -33.08 20.22
N GLU A 639 26.93 -34.18 19.65
CA GLU A 639 26.40 -35.33 20.38
C GLU A 639 27.33 -35.83 21.49
N PRO A 640 28.67 -35.96 21.30
CA PRO A 640 29.58 -36.40 22.36
C PRO A 640 29.57 -35.47 23.58
N TYR A 641 29.54 -34.14 23.35
CA TYR A 641 29.55 -33.15 24.42
C TYR A 641 28.20 -33.08 25.14
N ARG A 642 27.10 -33.25 24.41
CA ARG A 642 25.75 -33.34 24.97
C ARG A 642 25.60 -34.56 25.88
N GLN A 643 26.18 -35.70 25.50
CA GLN A 643 26.24 -36.88 26.34
C GLN A 643 27.04 -36.64 27.62
N MET A 644 28.17 -35.93 27.56
CA MET A 644 28.93 -35.55 28.77
C MET A 644 28.11 -34.69 29.73
N LEU A 645 27.37 -33.70 29.22
CA LEU A 645 26.50 -32.84 30.05
C LEU A 645 25.34 -33.65 30.66
N SER A 646 24.74 -34.56 29.87
CA SER A 646 23.69 -35.46 30.33
C SER A 646 24.19 -36.41 31.43
N GLN A 647 25.40 -36.95 31.27
CA GLN A 647 26.04 -37.80 32.28
C GLN A 647 26.33 -37.02 33.56
N ALA A 648 26.83 -35.77 33.47
CA ALA A 648 27.06 -34.93 34.63
C ALA A 648 25.76 -34.64 35.43
N LEU A 649 24.63 -34.45 34.74
CA LEU A 649 23.32 -34.33 35.39
C LEU A 649 22.87 -35.64 36.04
N ALA A 650 23.17 -36.79 35.41
CA ALA A 650 22.86 -38.11 35.95
C ALA A 650 23.68 -38.40 37.21
N ASP A 651 25.00 -38.19 37.16
CA ASP A 651 25.93 -38.43 38.26
C ASP A 651 25.65 -37.50 39.46
N GLY A 652 25.27 -36.25 39.20
CA GLY A 652 24.86 -35.29 40.23
C GLY A 652 23.45 -35.52 40.80
N ASN A 653 22.66 -36.41 40.20
CA ASN A 653 21.22 -36.58 40.46
C ASN A 653 20.43 -35.24 40.40
N ILE A 654 20.71 -34.45 39.35
CA ILE A 654 20.18 -33.11 39.15
C ILE A 654 19.10 -33.12 38.04
N GLY A 655 17.93 -32.55 38.32
CA GLY A 655 16.80 -32.44 37.38
C GLY A 655 16.07 -33.76 37.11
N GLN A 656 14.82 -33.68 36.64
CA GLN A 656 14.03 -34.86 36.27
C GLN A 656 14.57 -35.51 34.98
N PRO A 657 14.70 -36.85 34.90
CA PRO A 657 15.32 -37.52 33.75
C PRO A 657 14.71 -37.18 32.38
N ASN A 658 13.38 -37.02 32.32
CA ASN A 658 12.62 -36.68 31.12
C ASN A 658 12.83 -35.24 30.62
N LEU A 659 13.33 -34.32 31.46
CA LEU A 659 13.53 -32.90 31.14
C LEU A 659 15.00 -32.54 30.87
N ARG A 660 15.94 -33.49 31.06
CA ARG A 660 17.38 -33.20 30.95
C ARG A 660 17.81 -32.75 29.56
N SER A 661 17.26 -33.34 28.50
CA SER A 661 17.57 -32.94 27.12
C SER A 661 17.17 -31.49 26.84
N GLU A 662 15.96 -31.10 27.25
CA GLU A 662 15.46 -29.74 27.09
C GLU A 662 16.26 -28.72 27.92
N LEU A 663 16.67 -29.09 29.15
CA LEU A 663 17.54 -28.25 29.97
C LEU A 663 18.91 -28.02 29.33
N ILE A 664 19.48 -29.05 28.71
CA ILE A 664 20.75 -28.97 27.97
C ILE A 664 20.58 -28.03 26.77
N ASP A 665 19.50 -28.17 26.00
CA ASP A 665 19.21 -27.28 24.87
C ASP A 665 19.12 -25.81 25.32
N ARG A 666 18.35 -25.53 26.37
CA ARG A 666 18.21 -24.18 26.92
C ARG A 666 19.53 -23.59 27.43
N CYS A 667 20.36 -24.41 28.06
CA CYS A 667 21.68 -24.00 28.53
C CYS A 667 22.60 -23.63 27.36
N ILE A 668 22.70 -24.51 26.35
CA ILE A 668 23.54 -24.30 25.17
C ILE A 668 23.14 -23.03 24.42
N VAL A 669 21.84 -22.81 24.19
CA VAL A 669 21.33 -21.62 23.49
C VAL A 669 21.73 -20.34 24.23
N ALA A 670 21.53 -20.30 25.54
CA ALA A 670 21.86 -19.13 26.35
C ALA A 670 23.38 -18.89 26.44
N TRP A 671 24.19 -19.95 26.54
CA TRP A 671 25.64 -19.83 26.54
C TRP A 671 26.17 -19.33 25.19
N ARG A 672 25.67 -19.85 24.07
CA ARG A 672 26.04 -19.39 22.72
C ARG A 672 25.69 -17.92 22.51
N ALA A 673 24.51 -17.51 22.95
CA ALA A 673 24.06 -16.13 22.86
C ALA A 673 25.00 -15.15 23.59
N ASP A 674 25.59 -15.54 24.73
CA ASP A 674 26.54 -14.71 25.47
C ASP A 674 27.97 -14.78 24.90
N ASN A 675 28.36 -15.93 24.33
CA ASN A 675 29.70 -16.20 23.79
C ASN A 675 29.82 -16.03 22.26
N ARG A 676 29.03 -15.13 21.69
CA ARG A 676 29.06 -14.78 20.26
C ARG A 676 28.92 -15.96 19.29
N GLY A 677 28.07 -16.93 19.62
CA GLY A 677 27.76 -18.05 18.74
C GLY A 677 28.87 -19.11 18.67
N ALA A 678 29.79 -19.13 19.65
CA ALA A 678 30.85 -20.12 19.72
C ALA A 678 30.30 -21.57 19.72
N THR A 679 31.08 -22.49 19.17
CA THR A 679 30.72 -23.92 19.14
C THR A 679 30.75 -24.53 20.53
N LEU A 680 29.99 -25.60 20.74
CA LEU A 680 30.00 -26.32 22.03
C LEU A 680 31.39 -26.92 22.34
N GLU A 681 32.13 -27.33 21.31
CA GLU A 681 33.52 -27.77 21.43
C GLU A 681 34.44 -26.68 22.01
N ALA A 682 34.29 -25.43 21.56
CA ALA A 682 35.05 -24.30 22.09
C ALA A 682 34.71 -24.03 23.58
N ALA A 683 33.46 -24.26 23.97
CA ALA A 683 33.03 -24.18 25.38
C ALA A 683 33.72 -25.25 26.24
N MET A 684 33.65 -26.50 25.79
CA MET A 684 34.09 -27.68 26.54
C MET A 684 35.60 -27.84 26.60
N SER A 685 36.33 -27.26 25.63
CA SER A 685 37.80 -27.26 25.62
C SER A 685 38.43 -26.32 26.66
N THR A 686 37.66 -25.38 27.23
CA THR A 686 38.15 -24.46 28.26
C THR A 686 37.53 -24.76 29.63
N GLU A 687 38.35 -24.72 30.69
CA GLU A 687 37.86 -24.96 32.05
C GLU A 687 36.80 -23.92 32.47
N LYS A 688 36.97 -22.67 32.03
CA LYS A 688 36.01 -21.59 32.29
C LYS A 688 34.66 -21.85 31.61
N GLY A 689 34.65 -22.19 30.32
CA GLY A 689 33.42 -22.42 29.56
C GLY A 689 32.64 -23.64 30.06
N SER A 690 33.33 -24.74 30.34
CA SER A 690 32.72 -25.93 30.95
C SER A 690 32.08 -25.63 32.31
N LYS A 691 32.76 -24.85 33.18
CA LYS A 691 32.21 -24.42 34.47
C LYS A 691 30.97 -23.53 34.32
N GLU A 692 30.96 -22.61 33.36
CA GLU A 692 29.80 -21.75 33.09
C GLU A 692 28.57 -22.57 32.69
N LEU A 693 28.73 -23.51 31.73
CA LEU A 693 27.66 -24.43 31.31
C LEU A 693 27.12 -25.28 32.45
N LEU A 694 27.99 -25.86 33.27
CA LEU A 694 27.59 -26.68 34.42
C LEU A 694 26.89 -25.86 35.51
N ASN A 695 27.40 -24.66 35.83
CA ASN A 695 26.77 -23.76 36.81
C ASN A 695 25.39 -23.31 36.33
N GLN A 696 25.25 -23.01 35.04
CA GLN A 696 23.97 -22.66 34.45
C GLN A 696 22.98 -23.84 34.52
N LEU A 697 23.40 -25.05 34.15
CA LEU A 697 22.58 -26.26 34.26
C LEU A 697 22.12 -26.52 35.70
N TYR A 698 23.03 -26.37 36.67
CA TYR A 698 22.72 -26.52 38.09
C TYR A 698 21.62 -25.56 38.55
N MET A 699 21.70 -24.30 38.11
CA MET A 699 20.67 -23.29 38.42
C MET A 699 19.34 -23.57 37.73
N LEU A 700 19.36 -24.04 36.48
CA LEU A 700 18.14 -24.32 35.70
C LEU A 700 17.37 -25.55 36.17
N ALA A 701 18.07 -26.56 36.68
CA ALA A 701 17.45 -27.83 36.98
C ALA A 701 16.56 -27.83 38.24
N ASP A 702 16.83 -26.94 39.22
CA ASP A 702 15.94 -26.73 40.40
C ASP A 702 16.41 -25.59 41.34
N VAL A 703 17.73 -25.31 41.39
CA VAL A 703 18.34 -24.50 42.45
C VAL A 703 18.00 -23.02 42.33
N GLY A 704 17.96 -22.49 41.11
CA GLY A 704 17.62 -21.08 40.88
C GLY A 704 16.20 -20.75 41.35
N LEU A 705 15.26 -21.67 41.17
CA LEU A 705 13.86 -21.51 41.56
C LEU A 705 13.70 -21.57 43.10
N LYS A 706 14.52 -22.35 43.80
CA LYS A 706 14.58 -22.36 45.27
C LYS A 706 15.01 -21.03 45.88
N HIS A 707 15.75 -20.20 45.13
CA HIS A 707 16.14 -18.85 45.58
C HIS A 707 15.01 -17.81 45.42
N LEU A 708 13.92 -18.12 44.70
CA LEU A 708 12.85 -17.17 44.40
C LEU A 708 12.25 -16.47 45.65
N PRO A 709 11.91 -17.16 46.76
CA PRO A 709 11.35 -16.48 47.93
C PRO A 709 12.33 -15.49 48.56
N GLY A 710 13.62 -15.86 48.62
CA GLY A 710 14.68 -14.99 49.14
C GLY A 710 14.91 -13.77 48.24
N VAL A 711 14.89 -13.96 46.92
CA VAL A 711 15.01 -12.85 45.95
C VAL A 711 13.81 -11.91 46.05
N ARG A 712 12.58 -12.44 46.15
CA ARG A 712 11.38 -11.62 46.30
C ARG A 712 11.46 -10.72 47.54
N ASN A 713 11.81 -11.30 48.70
CA ASN A 713 11.98 -10.52 49.93
C ASN A 713 13.09 -9.46 49.82
N PHE A 714 14.19 -9.77 49.14
CA PHE A 714 15.30 -8.83 48.91
C PHE A 714 14.93 -7.68 47.98
N ILE A 715 14.13 -7.94 46.93
CA ILE A 715 13.66 -6.90 46.01
C ILE A 715 12.62 -6.02 46.69
N SER A 716 11.70 -6.61 47.47
CA SER A 716 10.71 -5.88 48.26
C SER A 716 11.34 -5.02 49.36
N SER A 717 12.43 -5.46 50.01
CA SER A 717 13.13 -4.64 51.01
C SER A 717 13.80 -3.39 50.44
N LYS A 718 14.04 -3.36 49.12
CA LYS A 718 14.50 -2.18 48.37
C LYS A 718 13.35 -1.30 47.88
N GLY A 719 12.09 -1.67 48.14
CA GLY A 719 10.92 -0.91 47.71
C GLY A 719 10.48 -1.19 46.27
N TYR A 720 10.92 -2.30 45.67
CA TYR A 720 10.56 -2.67 44.31
C TYR A 720 9.70 -3.95 44.26
N GLU A 721 9.06 -4.16 43.12
CA GLU A 721 8.28 -5.37 42.84
C GLU A 721 8.99 -6.24 41.80
N LEU A 722 9.10 -7.55 42.07
CA LEU A 722 9.81 -8.49 41.19
C LEU A 722 8.93 -8.85 39.98
N VAL A 723 9.37 -8.48 38.78
CA VAL A 723 8.69 -8.75 37.51
C VAL A 723 9.14 -10.09 36.91
N ARG A 724 10.45 -10.36 36.88
CA ARG A 724 11.03 -11.60 36.31
C ARG A 724 12.30 -11.99 37.04
N LEU A 725 12.49 -13.29 37.22
CA LEU A 725 13.75 -13.89 37.66
C LEU A 725 14.29 -14.80 36.55
N SER A 726 15.54 -14.59 36.18
CA SER A 726 16.23 -15.35 35.13
C SER A 726 17.63 -15.79 35.56
N VAL A 727 18.24 -16.70 34.81
CA VAL A 727 19.63 -17.13 34.96
C VAL A 727 20.39 -16.76 33.69
N ASN A 728 21.52 -16.06 33.84
CA ASN A 728 22.39 -15.74 32.70
C ASN A 728 23.30 -16.93 32.32
N ALA A 729 24.02 -16.83 31.19
CA ALA A 729 24.97 -17.85 30.73
C ALA A 729 26.06 -18.23 31.76
N SER A 730 26.44 -17.30 32.65
CA SER A 730 27.43 -17.57 33.71
C SER A 730 26.88 -18.28 34.95
N GLY A 731 25.57 -18.59 34.98
CA GLY A 731 24.90 -19.21 36.13
C GLY A 731 24.57 -18.26 37.28
N LYS A 732 24.52 -16.94 37.05
CA LYS A 732 24.10 -15.93 38.03
C LYS A 732 22.62 -15.60 37.87
N LEU A 733 21.97 -15.28 39.00
CA LEU A 733 20.57 -14.83 39.02
C LEU A 733 20.46 -13.38 38.53
N VAL A 734 19.47 -13.11 37.70
CA VAL A 734 19.13 -11.78 37.18
C VAL A 734 17.69 -11.47 37.54
N ALA A 735 17.48 -10.45 38.34
CA ALA A 735 16.16 -9.98 38.75
C ALA A 735 15.77 -8.72 37.95
N TYR A 736 14.60 -8.76 37.34
CA TYR A 736 13.93 -7.60 36.76
C TYR A 736 12.90 -7.08 37.75
N ALA A 737 12.99 -5.80 38.10
CA ALA A 737 12.11 -5.19 39.09
C ALA A 737 11.45 -3.92 38.54
N ALA A 738 10.19 -3.71 38.89
CA ALA A 738 9.46 -2.50 38.52
C ALA A 738 10.07 -1.29 39.27
N PRO A 739 10.36 -0.18 38.57
CA PRO A 739 10.89 1.02 39.20
C PRO A 739 9.83 1.69 40.07
N ALA A 740 10.28 2.46 41.06
CA ALA A 740 9.38 3.25 41.88
C ALA A 740 8.87 4.49 41.12
N ASN A 741 7.69 5.00 41.48
CA ASN A 741 7.06 6.12 40.75
C ASN A 741 7.93 7.39 40.67
N PHE A 742 8.78 7.66 41.66
CA PHE A 742 9.66 8.83 41.66
C PHE A 742 10.89 8.67 40.75
N GLU A 743 11.25 7.44 40.35
CA GLU A 743 12.32 7.17 39.39
C GLU A 743 11.82 7.21 37.94
N CYS A 744 10.50 7.16 37.75
CA CYS A 744 9.87 7.14 36.44
C CYS A 744 9.89 8.52 35.78
N ASP A 745 10.73 8.68 34.76
CA ASP A 745 10.65 9.85 33.87
C ASP A 745 9.54 9.69 32.83
N ASN A 746 8.42 10.38 33.06
CA ASN A 746 7.25 10.42 32.17
C ASN A 746 7.21 11.66 31.26
N ARG A 747 8.27 12.48 31.22
CA ARG A 747 8.36 13.60 30.27
C ARG A 747 8.33 13.05 28.84
N MET A 748 7.58 13.72 27.96
CA MET A 748 7.30 13.34 26.55
C MET A 748 6.53 12.03 26.36
N GLU A 749 6.97 10.95 27.00
CA GLU A 749 6.37 9.62 26.94
C GLU A 749 6.53 8.89 28.27
N GLY A 750 5.59 7.97 28.55
CA GLY A 750 5.59 7.18 29.78
C GLY A 750 6.83 6.31 29.93
N HIS A 751 7.24 6.06 31.17
CA HIS A 751 8.42 5.28 31.49
C HIS A 751 8.33 3.84 30.95
N ALA A 752 9.37 3.41 30.23
CA ALA A 752 9.42 2.15 29.49
C ALA A 752 10.52 1.18 29.97
N TRP A 753 11.26 1.52 31.03
CA TRP A 753 12.38 0.71 31.52
C TRP A 753 12.06 0.06 32.86
N VAL A 754 12.76 -1.04 33.16
CA VAL A 754 12.74 -1.75 34.43
C VAL A 754 14.16 -1.87 34.98
N HIS A 755 14.31 -2.05 36.30
CA HIS A 755 15.61 -2.32 36.90
C HIS A 755 16.05 -3.74 36.54
N ARG A 756 17.23 -3.89 35.91
CA ARG A 756 17.89 -5.18 35.71
C ARG A 756 19.05 -5.31 36.70
N MET A 757 18.90 -6.20 37.69
CA MET A 757 19.86 -6.44 38.76
C MET A 757 20.50 -7.82 38.62
N VAL A 758 21.83 -7.88 38.53
CA VAL A 758 22.58 -9.14 38.59
C VAL A 758 22.90 -9.42 40.06
N LEU A 759 22.50 -10.59 40.54
CA LEU A 759 22.61 -11.01 41.92
C LEU A 759 23.74 -12.02 42.08
N ALA A 760 24.54 -11.85 43.14
CA ALA A 760 25.49 -12.84 43.61
C ALA A 760 25.01 -13.42 44.94
N THR A 761 25.13 -14.74 45.07
CA THR A 761 24.84 -15.49 46.29
C THR A 761 26.16 -15.80 47.00
N SER A 762 26.50 -15.07 48.07
CA SER A 762 27.62 -15.39 48.96
C SER A 762 27.10 -15.79 50.34
N ARG A 763 27.37 -17.03 50.77
CA ARG A 763 26.97 -17.57 52.10
C ARG A 763 25.48 -17.30 52.44
N ASN A 764 24.57 -17.53 51.50
CA ASN A 764 23.12 -17.27 51.61
C ASN A 764 22.69 -15.78 51.74
N VAL A 765 23.61 -14.83 51.55
CA VAL A 765 23.29 -13.41 51.43
C VAL A 765 23.23 -13.02 49.95
N LEU A 766 22.14 -12.38 49.56
CA LEU A 766 21.95 -11.83 48.21
C LEU A 766 22.53 -10.42 48.13
N ASN A 767 23.43 -10.20 47.18
CA ASN A 767 24.00 -8.87 46.90
C ASN A 767 23.84 -8.53 45.42
N VAL A 768 23.62 -7.25 45.13
CA VAL A 768 23.58 -6.73 43.75
C VAL A 768 25.00 -6.44 43.29
N THR A 769 25.46 -7.11 42.25
CA THR A 769 26.78 -6.84 41.65
C THR A 769 26.72 -5.77 40.56
N HIS A 770 25.59 -5.69 39.87
CA HIS A 770 25.40 -4.74 38.77
C HIS A 770 23.91 -4.39 38.67
N GLN A 771 23.58 -3.11 38.54
CA GLN A 771 22.23 -2.59 38.36
C GLN A 771 22.22 -1.58 37.22
N ARG A 772 21.22 -1.66 36.33
CA ARG A 772 20.96 -0.66 35.29
C ARG A 772 19.49 -0.68 34.88
N PHE A 773 19.03 0.38 34.24
CA PHE A 773 17.76 0.35 33.52
C PHE A 773 17.87 -0.50 32.23
N ALA A 774 16.84 -1.27 31.95
CA ALA A 774 16.74 -2.09 30.75
C ALA A 774 15.30 -2.13 30.23
N LYS A 775 15.13 -2.24 28.91
CA LYS A 775 13.82 -2.51 28.31
C LYS A 775 13.46 -3.98 28.56
N MET A 776 12.21 -4.22 28.93
CA MET A 776 11.71 -5.57 29.14
C MET A 776 11.39 -6.21 27.78
N LYS A 777 12.09 -7.30 27.46
CA LYS A 777 11.78 -8.12 26.28
C LYS A 777 10.95 -9.34 26.70
N HIS A 778 10.01 -9.77 25.86
CA HIS A 778 9.30 -11.04 26.09
C HIS A 778 10.29 -12.20 26.15
N PHE A 779 11.21 -12.27 25.19
CA PHE A 779 12.24 -13.30 25.11
C PHE A 779 13.64 -12.68 25.07
N LEU A 780 14.57 -13.25 25.82
CA LEU A 780 15.98 -12.87 25.80
C LEU A 780 16.83 -14.15 25.76
N PRO A 781 17.40 -14.53 24.60
CA PRO A 781 18.05 -15.84 24.45
C PRO A 781 19.22 -16.06 25.42
N ALA A 782 19.95 -15.00 25.79
CA ALA A 782 21.09 -15.06 26.70
C ALA A 782 20.72 -15.30 28.18
N GLU A 783 19.43 -15.25 28.52
CA GLU A 783 18.94 -15.46 29.87
C GLU A 783 17.77 -16.44 29.87
N ASN A 784 17.85 -17.45 30.72
CA ASN A 784 16.77 -18.41 30.88
C ASN A 784 15.83 -17.95 32.00
N THR A 785 14.57 -17.68 31.67
CA THR A 785 13.53 -17.34 32.65
C THR A 785 13.24 -18.52 33.57
N LEU A 786 13.23 -18.26 34.88
CA LEU A 786 12.83 -19.19 35.94
C LEU A 786 11.43 -18.87 36.49
N PHE A 787 11.12 -17.58 36.62
CA PHE A 787 9.85 -17.08 37.12
C PHE A 787 9.52 -15.77 36.41
N GLU A 788 8.25 -15.57 36.09
CA GLU A 788 7.73 -14.30 35.64
C GLU A 788 6.32 -14.07 36.16
N ASP A 789 5.99 -12.82 36.43
CA ASP A 789 4.63 -12.38 36.72
C ASP A 789 3.98 -11.91 35.41
N GLU A 790 2.99 -12.66 34.91
CA GLU A 790 2.37 -12.42 33.61
C GLU A 790 1.76 -11.02 33.50
N GLN A 791 1.14 -10.50 34.56
CA GLN A 791 0.50 -9.18 34.55
C GLN A 791 1.53 -8.06 34.50
N LEU A 792 2.58 -8.16 35.32
CA LEU A 792 3.66 -7.17 35.30
C LEU A 792 4.48 -7.24 34.01
N VAL A 793 4.75 -8.44 33.49
CA VAL A 793 5.42 -8.59 32.19
C VAL A 793 4.57 -7.96 31.08
N ALA A 794 3.27 -8.25 31.01
CA ALA A 794 2.38 -7.63 30.02
C ALA A 794 2.38 -6.09 30.11
N THR A 795 2.48 -5.54 31.32
CA THR A 795 2.54 -4.09 31.55
C THR A 795 3.84 -3.45 31.05
N TRP A 796 4.99 -4.11 31.24
CA TRP A 796 6.31 -3.54 30.94
C TRP A 796 6.85 -3.94 29.56
N SER A 797 6.52 -5.14 29.10
CA SER A 797 6.89 -5.64 27.78
C SER A 797 6.14 -4.89 26.68
N GLY A 798 6.80 -4.66 25.54
CA GLY A 798 6.16 -4.00 24.40
C GLY A 798 5.97 -2.49 24.50
N LYS A 799 6.29 -1.85 25.65
CA LYS A 799 6.34 -0.39 25.76
C LYS A 799 7.36 0.18 24.75
N LYS A 800 6.85 0.88 23.74
CA LYS A 800 7.65 1.56 22.72
C LYS A 800 8.15 2.89 23.26
N THR A 801 9.41 3.20 23.00
CA THR A 801 10.06 4.46 23.35
C THR A 801 10.98 4.85 22.22
N ALA A 802 11.08 6.15 21.97
CA ALA A 802 11.92 6.72 20.93
C ALA A 802 13.40 6.80 21.30
N PHE A 803 13.73 6.55 22.58
CA PHE A 803 15.07 6.57 23.13
C PHE A 803 15.62 5.14 23.26
N LYS A 804 16.94 4.98 23.14
CA LYS A 804 17.61 3.68 23.26
C LYS A 804 17.72 3.26 24.72
N SER A 805 18.13 4.19 25.59
CA SER A 805 18.28 3.95 27.03
C SER A 805 17.67 5.08 27.86
N PHE A 806 17.52 4.81 29.16
CA PHE A 806 17.04 5.81 30.11
C PHE A 806 18.05 6.96 30.26
N GLU A 807 19.34 6.64 30.26
CA GLU A 807 20.43 7.63 30.36
C GLU A 807 20.48 8.53 29.12
N GLU A 808 20.24 7.98 27.94
CA GLU A 808 20.11 8.77 26.72
C GLU A 808 18.91 9.72 26.83
N LYS A 809 17.74 9.24 27.26
CA LYS A 809 16.56 10.10 27.47
C LYS A 809 16.88 11.27 28.42
N GLN A 810 17.59 11.03 29.52
CA GLN A 810 18.03 12.10 30.43
C GLN A 810 18.95 13.10 29.71
N ARG A 811 19.95 12.60 28.99
CA ARG A 811 20.91 13.45 28.27
C ARG A 811 20.23 14.39 27.28
N TYR A 812 19.18 13.95 26.56
CA TYR A 812 18.42 14.82 25.66
C TYR A 812 17.81 16.01 26.41
N PHE A 813 17.15 15.77 27.54
CA PHE A 813 16.49 16.83 28.31
C PHE A 813 17.48 17.76 29.03
N ASP A 814 18.57 17.20 29.56
CA ASP A 814 19.64 17.99 30.18
C ASP A 814 20.33 18.89 29.13
N THR A 815 20.55 18.37 27.92
CA THR A 815 21.09 19.16 26.81
C THR A 815 20.14 20.28 26.37
N CYS A 816 18.82 20.04 26.30
CA CYS A 816 17.85 21.11 26.00
C CYS A 816 17.84 22.22 27.08
N SER A 817 17.98 21.84 28.35
CA SER A 817 18.04 22.81 29.46
C SER A 817 19.31 23.66 29.39
N ARG A 818 20.47 23.02 29.20
CA ARG A 818 21.75 23.72 28.98
C ARG A 818 21.71 24.63 27.76
N GLY A 819 21.13 24.17 26.65
CA GLY A 819 21.01 24.94 25.42
C GLY A 819 20.16 26.20 25.58
N ALA A 820 19.01 26.13 26.26
CA ALA A 820 18.20 27.31 26.55
C ALA A 820 18.93 28.34 27.43
N GLN A 821 19.68 27.89 28.44
CA GLN A 821 20.48 28.79 29.27
C GLN A 821 21.60 29.47 28.47
N ALA A 822 22.29 28.73 27.61
CA ALA A 822 23.34 29.27 26.76
C ALA A 822 22.78 30.27 25.72
N LEU A 823 21.60 30.01 25.15
CA LEU A 823 20.90 30.94 24.26
C LEU A 823 20.55 32.27 24.96
N LYS A 824 20.05 32.21 26.21
CA LYS A 824 19.78 33.41 27.03
C LYS A 824 21.05 34.23 27.29
N GLN A 825 22.20 33.59 27.42
CA GLN A 825 23.49 34.27 27.55
C GLN A 825 23.93 34.90 26.23
N PHE A 826 23.81 34.17 25.11
CA PHE A 826 24.17 34.65 23.78
C PHE A 826 23.43 35.93 23.39
N LEU A 827 22.13 36.04 23.71
CA LEU A 827 21.36 37.24 23.37
C LEU A 827 21.77 38.50 24.14
N LYS A 828 22.64 38.38 25.15
CA LYS A 828 23.26 39.49 25.88
C LYS A 828 24.62 39.90 25.31
N LEU A 829 24.91 39.62 24.04
CA LEU A 829 26.13 39.99 23.32
C LEU A 829 26.51 41.48 23.38
N ASN A 830 25.59 42.38 23.74
CA ASN A 830 25.89 43.80 23.96
C ASN A 830 26.69 44.06 25.26
N ASP A 831 26.82 43.07 26.15
CA ASP A 831 27.63 43.17 27.36
C ASP A 831 29.11 42.87 27.02
N PRO A 832 30.06 43.80 27.29
CA PRO A 832 31.49 43.61 26.99
C PRO A 832 32.11 42.33 27.55
N VAL A 833 31.70 41.89 28.75
CA VAL A 833 32.25 40.69 29.41
C VAL A 833 31.75 39.42 28.73
N ILE A 834 30.45 39.37 28.43
CA ILE A 834 29.83 38.24 27.74
C ILE A 834 30.35 38.15 26.31
N TYR A 835 30.45 39.28 25.61
CA TYR A 835 30.97 39.36 24.25
C TYR A 835 32.40 38.82 24.17
N THR A 836 33.28 39.23 25.08
CA THR A 836 34.69 38.79 25.06
C THR A 836 34.82 37.28 25.28
N ASN A 837 34.03 36.71 26.20
CA ASN A 837 34.03 35.26 26.46
C ASN A 837 33.51 34.48 25.24
N LEU A 838 32.37 34.89 24.67
CA LEU A 838 31.78 34.23 23.51
C LEU A 838 32.64 34.40 22.25
N LEU A 839 33.31 35.54 22.09
CA LEU A 839 34.26 35.77 21.01
C LEU A 839 35.44 34.79 21.11
N GLY A 840 35.98 34.57 22.31
CA GLY A 840 37.04 33.57 22.53
C GLY A 840 36.61 32.16 22.13
N GLN A 841 35.42 31.73 22.58
CA GLN A 841 34.85 30.43 22.19
C GLN A 841 34.60 30.34 20.67
N TRP A 842 34.15 31.44 20.05
CA TRP A 842 33.95 31.51 18.61
C TRP A 842 35.28 31.41 17.84
N ILE A 843 36.35 32.08 18.29
CA ILE A 843 37.68 31.99 17.68
C ILE A 843 38.19 30.56 17.74
N GLU A 844 38.15 29.91 18.91
CA GLU A 844 38.57 28.52 19.07
C GLU A 844 37.80 27.57 18.13
N ALA A 845 36.48 27.73 18.06
CA ALA A 845 35.62 26.97 17.16
C ALA A 845 35.94 27.24 15.67
N TYR A 846 36.19 28.49 15.31
CA TYR A 846 36.49 28.94 13.94
C TYR A 846 37.88 28.47 13.47
N GLU A 847 38.86 28.40 14.38
CA GLU A 847 40.16 27.81 14.10
C GLU A 847 40.06 26.30 13.91
N SER A 848 39.37 25.61 14.82
CA SER A 848 39.23 24.16 14.80
C SER A 848 38.56 23.64 13.51
N ILE A 849 37.46 24.26 13.07
CA ILE A 849 36.75 23.84 11.85
C ILE A 849 37.57 24.09 10.56
N ASN A 850 38.47 25.07 10.59
CA ASN A 850 39.26 25.48 9.43
C ASN A 850 40.70 24.93 9.44
N GLU A 851 41.08 24.10 10.41
CA GLU A 851 42.44 23.54 10.51
C GLU A 851 42.77 22.61 9.33
N THR A 852 41.77 21.88 8.82
CA THR A 852 41.94 20.82 7.80
C THR A 852 41.07 21.01 6.55
N SER A 853 40.27 22.08 6.48
CA SER A 853 39.33 22.35 5.39
C SER A 853 39.99 23.10 4.23
N GLU A 854 39.69 22.70 2.98
CA GLU A 854 40.14 23.41 1.76
C GLU A 854 39.39 24.75 1.56
N TYR A 855 38.17 24.86 2.12
CA TYR A 855 37.34 26.07 2.05
C TYR A 855 37.03 26.61 3.44
N VAL A 856 37.05 27.94 3.60
CA VAL A 856 36.70 28.59 4.87
C VAL A 856 35.25 28.29 5.25
N GLN A 857 35.08 27.49 6.29
CA GLN A 857 33.81 27.15 6.91
C GLN A 857 33.42 28.20 7.95
N GLN A 858 32.11 28.36 8.15
CA GLN A 858 31.53 29.31 9.09
C GLN A 858 31.00 28.59 10.33
N VAL A 859 31.24 29.14 11.51
CA VAL A 859 30.67 28.65 12.77
C VAL A 859 29.21 29.06 12.84
N SER A 860 28.32 28.12 13.16
CA SER A 860 26.89 28.38 13.39
C SER A 860 26.55 28.27 14.86
N LEU A 861 25.58 29.06 15.32
CA LEU A 861 24.99 28.90 16.66
C LEU A 861 23.77 27.99 16.55
N MET A 862 23.75 26.89 17.28
CA MET A 862 22.63 25.94 17.32
C MET A 862 22.41 25.49 18.75
N ALA A 863 21.53 26.19 19.47
CA ALA A 863 21.20 25.85 20.85
C ALA A 863 20.04 24.83 20.88
N PRO A 864 20.23 23.61 21.41
CA PRO A 864 19.15 22.64 21.53
C PRO A 864 18.15 23.10 22.59
N VAL A 865 16.87 23.09 22.27
CA VAL A 865 15.81 23.61 23.17
C VAL A 865 14.61 22.70 23.30
N ALA A 866 14.39 21.82 22.33
CA ALA A 866 13.27 20.91 22.31
C ALA A 866 13.66 19.53 21.78
N VAL A 867 12.89 18.52 22.15
CA VAL A 867 13.01 17.14 21.66
C VAL A 867 11.75 16.80 20.89
N LYS A 868 11.90 16.25 19.69
CA LYS A 868 10.80 15.70 18.90
C LYS A 868 10.96 14.20 18.71
N SER A 869 9.85 13.48 18.67
CA SER A 869 9.78 12.05 18.38
C SER A 869 8.85 11.81 17.20
N GLU A 870 9.40 11.25 16.12
CA GLU A 870 8.65 10.88 14.92
C GLU A 870 9.05 9.47 14.50
N LYS A 871 8.06 8.63 14.13
CA LYS A 871 8.29 7.24 13.67
C LYS A 871 9.17 6.41 14.63
N GLY A 872 9.11 6.70 15.93
CA GLY A 872 9.87 6.00 16.96
C GLY A 872 11.35 6.39 17.06
N LYS A 873 11.78 7.52 16.50
CA LYS A 873 13.12 8.09 16.69
C LYS A 873 13.05 9.47 17.32
N ALA A 874 13.85 9.69 18.37
CA ALA A 874 14.01 10.99 19.00
C ALA A 874 15.07 11.83 18.26
N SER A 875 14.84 13.14 18.17
CA SER A 875 15.80 14.10 17.61
C SER A 875 15.63 15.47 18.28
N LEU A 876 16.68 16.28 18.22
CA LEU A 876 16.68 17.62 18.81
C LEU A 876 16.20 18.68 17.83
N ILE A 877 15.52 19.68 18.38
CA ILE A 877 15.19 20.94 17.72
C ILE A 877 16.06 22.02 18.35
N TYR A 878 16.71 22.78 17.47
CA TYR A 878 17.64 23.83 17.82
C TYR A 878 17.03 25.20 17.50
N ILE A 879 17.31 26.20 18.32
CA ILE A 879 17.16 27.61 17.96
C ILE A 879 18.55 28.14 17.64
N GLY A 880 18.70 28.81 16.50
CA GLY A 880 20.02 29.18 16.03
C GLY A 880 20.05 30.10 14.83
N THR A 881 21.28 30.36 14.37
CA THR A 881 21.57 31.11 13.15
C THR A 881 22.82 30.56 12.46
N LYS A 882 22.80 30.56 11.12
CA LYS A 882 23.97 30.23 10.29
C LYS A 882 24.87 31.44 10.03
N ASP A 883 24.33 32.65 10.20
CA ASP A 883 25.01 33.92 9.94
C ASP A 883 25.58 34.51 11.24
N LEU A 884 26.24 33.67 12.04
CA LEU A 884 26.75 34.05 13.36
C LEU A 884 27.79 35.18 13.28
N ALA A 885 28.55 35.25 12.18
CA ALA A 885 29.51 36.33 11.95
C ALA A 885 28.85 37.71 11.85
N ASP A 886 27.65 37.80 11.26
CA ASP A 886 26.89 39.04 11.15
C ASP A 886 26.44 39.53 12.54
N TRP A 887 26.11 38.59 13.44
CA TRP A 887 25.76 38.89 14.83
C TRP A 887 26.92 39.47 15.62
N PHE A 888 28.10 38.83 15.60
CA PHE A 888 29.28 39.34 16.30
C PHE A 888 29.67 40.73 15.77
N TYR A 889 29.67 40.92 14.45
CA TYR A 889 30.00 42.21 13.85
C TYR A 889 29.00 43.32 14.23
N GLN A 890 27.69 43.07 14.16
CA GLN A 890 26.66 44.08 14.41
C GLN A 890 26.42 44.37 15.91
N LYS A 891 26.65 43.39 16.79
CA LYS A 891 26.39 43.49 18.25
C LYS A 891 27.65 43.79 19.07
N ALA A 892 28.79 44.02 18.43
CA ALA A 892 30.02 44.39 19.11
C ALA A 892 29.82 45.64 19.99
N PRO A 893 30.11 45.57 21.30
CA PRO A 893 29.78 46.67 22.23
C PRO A 893 30.75 47.86 22.13
N THR A 894 31.94 47.64 21.57
CA THR A 894 32.98 48.67 21.40
C THR A 894 33.63 48.55 20.02
N PRO A 895 34.06 49.66 19.39
CA PRO A 895 34.76 49.64 18.10
C PRO A 895 36.03 48.76 18.10
N GLU A 896 36.73 48.66 19.22
CA GLU A 896 37.94 47.85 19.38
C GLU A 896 37.63 46.35 19.24
N LEU A 897 36.59 45.87 19.93
CA LEU A 897 36.12 44.49 19.85
C LEU A 897 35.52 44.14 18.47
N GLN A 898 34.91 45.13 17.80
CA GLN A 898 34.42 44.97 16.43
C GLN A 898 35.58 44.81 15.45
N ALA A 899 36.64 45.61 15.60
CA ALA A 899 37.85 45.51 14.79
C ALA A 899 38.59 44.18 15.02
N LEU A 900 38.69 43.74 16.29
CA LEU A 900 39.27 42.46 16.67
C LEU A 900 38.53 41.28 16.01
N PHE A 901 37.20 41.26 16.09
CA PHE A 901 36.41 40.23 15.42
C PHE A 901 36.63 40.23 13.90
N LEU A 902 36.65 41.41 13.28
CA LEU A 902 36.86 41.53 11.83
C LEU A 902 38.23 41.02 11.39
N GLU A 903 39.28 41.28 12.17
CA GLU A 903 40.63 40.77 11.93
C GLU A 903 40.67 39.24 11.97
N GLU A 904 40.11 38.65 13.03
CA GLU A 904 40.07 37.20 13.21
C GLU A 904 39.22 36.49 12.16
N TYR A 905 38.05 37.04 11.82
CA TYR A 905 37.18 36.51 10.77
C TYR A 905 37.91 36.46 9.41
N LEU A 906 38.65 37.51 9.06
CA LEU A 906 39.38 37.61 7.79
C LEU A 906 40.69 36.81 7.77
N SER A 907 41.17 36.31 8.92
CA SER A 907 42.48 35.64 9.04
C SER A 907 42.63 34.41 8.13
N LYS A 908 41.56 33.64 7.94
CA LYS A 908 41.54 32.38 7.16
C LYS A 908 41.22 32.57 5.67
N PHE A 909 40.77 33.75 5.25
CA PHE A 909 40.43 34.00 3.85
C PHE A 909 41.66 34.44 3.03
N GLU A 910 41.84 33.84 1.86
CA GLU A 910 42.87 34.25 0.90
C GLU A 910 42.61 35.68 0.36
N ASN A 911 41.36 35.98 0.00
CA ASN A 911 40.93 37.32 -0.46
C ASN A 911 40.21 38.09 0.65
N LYS A 912 40.97 38.80 1.50
CA LYS A 912 40.43 39.52 2.67
C LYS A 912 39.49 40.67 2.30
N GLU A 913 39.84 41.52 1.32
CA GLU A 913 39.03 42.69 0.96
C GLU A 913 37.65 42.33 0.39
N VAL A 914 37.56 41.32 -0.47
CA VAL A 914 36.28 40.85 -1.04
C VAL A 914 35.34 40.32 0.05
N ASN A 915 35.88 39.56 1.02
CA ASN A 915 35.07 38.98 2.09
C ASN A 915 34.71 40.02 3.16
N LYS A 916 35.55 41.03 3.35
CA LYS A 916 35.22 42.22 4.14
C LYS A 916 34.06 43.00 3.51
N GLU A 917 34.08 43.27 2.21
CA GLU A 917 32.97 43.92 1.51
C GLU A 917 31.66 43.10 1.60
N LYS A 918 31.74 41.76 1.49
CA LYS A 918 30.59 40.87 1.66
C LYS A 918 29.99 40.89 3.08
N LEU A 919 30.82 41.01 4.11
CA LEU A 919 30.34 41.14 5.49
C LEU A 919 29.70 42.52 5.69
N LEU A 920 30.35 43.58 5.20
CA LEU A 920 29.88 44.95 5.33
C LEU A 920 28.59 45.22 4.53
N SER A 921 28.37 44.55 3.40
CA SER A 921 27.11 44.67 2.65
C SER A 921 25.90 44.14 3.41
N ARG A 922 26.12 43.23 4.37
CA ARG A 922 25.08 42.64 5.25
C ARG A 922 24.92 43.36 6.59
N ARG A 923 25.62 44.49 6.82
CA ARG A 923 25.56 45.23 8.09
C ARG A 923 24.17 45.78 8.47
N ASN A 924 23.28 45.90 7.48
CA ASN A 924 21.90 46.38 7.66
C ASN A 924 20.86 45.26 7.57
N THR A 925 21.30 43.99 7.43
CA THR A 925 20.39 42.84 7.38
C THR A 925 19.85 42.58 8.79
N ALA A 926 18.53 42.39 8.90
CA ALA A 926 17.88 42.07 10.17
C ALA A 926 18.41 40.74 10.73
N LEU A 927 18.90 40.77 11.96
CA LEU A 927 19.36 39.58 12.68
C LEU A 927 18.15 38.77 13.14
N SER A 928 18.05 37.52 12.69
CA SER A 928 16.95 36.62 13.06
C SER A 928 17.48 35.28 13.57
N LEU A 929 16.70 34.68 14.47
CA LEU A 929 16.85 33.28 14.86
C LEU A 929 15.79 32.45 14.14
N SER A 930 16.08 31.17 13.95
CA SER A 930 15.12 30.22 13.39
C SER A 930 15.26 28.85 14.05
N PHE A 931 14.25 28.00 13.86
CA PHE A 931 14.29 26.61 14.29
C PHE A 931 14.99 25.72 13.26
N TYR A 932 15.91 24.89 13.75
CA TYR A 932 16.70 23.96 12.95
C TYR A 932 16.60 22.52 13.46
N THR A 933 16.82 21.57 12.57
CA THR A 933 17.05 20.15 12.84
C THR A 933 18.37 19.72 12.21
N MET A 934 19.05 18.75 12.81
CA MET A 934 20.28 18.18 12.26
C MET A 934 20.06 16.71 11.87
N ASP A 935 20.63 16.30 10.74
CA ASP A 935 20.44 14.94 10.18
C ASP A 935 21.27 13.87 10.90
N ASN A 936 22.24 14.26 11.73
CA ASN A 936 23.19 13.36 12.36
C ASN A 936 22.68 13.06 13.78
N GLY A 937 22.31 11.81 14.08
CA GLY A 937 21.80 11.38 15.39
C GLY A 937 22.77 11.48 16.58
N GLU A 938 23.84 12.27 16.45
CA GLU A 938 24.69 12.68 17.58
C GLU A 938 24.06 13.93 18.23
N VAL A 939 23.98 13.93 19.55
CA VAL A 939 23.61 15.11 20.34
C VAL A 939 24.90 15.91 20.57
N PRO A 940 25.13 17.03 19.86
CA PRO A 940 26.27 17.89 20.16
C PRO A 940 26.12 18.45 21.58
N ASP A 941 27.19 18.36 22.36
CA ASP A 941 27.23 18.93 23.72
C ASP A 941 27.53 20.44 23.70
N GLU A 942 27.95 20.98 22.55
CA GLU A 942 28.34 22.38 22.34
C GLU A 942 27.30 23.13 21.50
N ILE A 943 27.08 24.42 21.83
CA ILE A 943 26.14 25.30 21.11
C ILE A 943 26.73 25.90 19.83
N LEU A 944 28.07 25.97 19.73
CA LEU A 944 28.79 26.42 18.55
C LEU A 944 29.15 25.19 17.71
N VAL A 945 28.60 25.10 16.52
CA VAL A 945 28.75 23.90 15.69
C VAL A 945 29.97 24.04 14.80
N THR A 946 30.93 23.14 15.01
CA THR A 946 32.23 23.05 14.31
C THR A 946 32.28 21.97 13.21
N LYS A 947 31.15 21.32 12.89
CA LYS A 947 31.03 20.38 11.76
C LYS A 947 30.28 21.06 10.59
N SER A 948 30.58 20.67 9.34
CA SER A 948 30.04 21.28 8.11
C SER A 948 28.54 21.65 8.19
N VAL A 949 28.26 22.89 7.77
CA VAL A 949 26.99 23.62 7.83
C VAL A 949 25.89 23.02 6.93
N ASP A 950 26.23 22.05 6.08
CA ASP A 950 25.29 21.37 5.17
C ASP A 950 24.27 20.47 5.89
N ASN A 951 24.53 20.07 7.14
CA ASN A 951 23.68 19.13 7.87
C ASN A 951 22.58 19.78 8.74
N ALA A 952 22.63 21.10 8.96
CA ALA A 952 21.61 21.83 9.72
C ALA A 952 20.55 22.39 8.76
N ARG A 953 19.32 21.88 8.84
CA ARG A 953 18.19 22.31 8.00
C ARG A 953 17.19 23.07 8.85
N ARG A 954 16.58 24.11 8.30
CA ARG A 954 15.43 24.74 8.98
C ARG A 954 14.36 23.66 9.17
N TRP A 955 13.73 23.62 10.34
CA TRP A 955 12.70 22.63 10.60
C TRP A 955 11.58 22.79 9.55
N TYR A 956 11.20 21.71 8.85
CA TYR A 956 10.28 21.77 7.69
C TYR A 956 10.74 22.67 6.53
N SER A 957 12.05 22.66 6.22
CA SER A 957 12.61 23.32 5.02
C SER A 957 12.01 22.74 3.73
N GLY A 958 10.89 23.28 3.28
CA GLY A 958 10.16 22.82 2.09
C GLY A 958 8.68 23.17 2.11
N MET A 959 8.05 23.23 3.29
CA MET A 959 6.62 23.55 3.41
C MET A 959 6.35 25.06 3.32
N PHE A 960 7.23 25.89 3.86
CA PHE A 960 7.04 27.34 3.91
C PHE A 960 7.94 28.09 2.94
N THR A 961 7.40 29.07 2.22
CA THR A 961 8.16 30.01 1.37
C THR A 961 8.89 31.08 2.19
N SER A 962 8.27 31.49 3.30
CA SER A 962 8.85 32.42 4.27
C SER A 962 8.24 32.15 5.65
N MET A 963 9.03 32.38 6.69
CA MET A 963 8.63 32.18 8.08
C MET A 963 8.27 33.53 8.73
N PRO A 964 7.37 33.55 9.71
CA PRO A 964 7.08 34.76 10.47
C PRO A 964 8.32 35.23 11.24
N THR A 965 8.32 36.51 11.59
CA THR A 965 9.48 37.18 12.19
C THR A 965 9.66 36.76 13.65
N MET A 966 8.56 36.57 14.38
CA MET A 966 8.54 36.21 15.81
C MET A 966 8.74 34.70 16.02
N LEU A 967 9.48 34.30 17.04
CA LEU A 967 9.78 32.89 17.30
C LEU A 967 8.56 32.10 17.80
N ASN A 968 7.67 32.72 18.58
CA ASN A 968 6.40 32.13 19.00
C ASN A 968 5.53 31.79 17.78
N ASP A 969 5.47 32.71 16.82
CA ASP A 969 4.69 32.53 15.59
C ASP A 969 5.37 31.47 14.68
N GLN A 970 6.70 31.41 14.61
CA GLN A 970 7.43 30.34 13.90
C GLN A 970 7.18 28.96 14.51
N TRP A 971 7.19 28.87 15.84
CA TRP A 971 6.90 27.63 16.56
C TRP A 971 5.46 27.16 16.29
N SER A 972 4.49 28.08 16.30
CA SER A 972 3.10 27.76 15.97
C SER A 972 2.97 27.14 14.57
N CYS A 973 3.68 27.70 13.57
CA CYS A 973 3.73 27.16 12.21
C CYS A 973 4.28 25.72 12.19
N HIS A 974 5.39 25.47 12.89
CA HIS A 974 6.01 24.16 12.93
C HIS A 974 5.15 23.11 13.63
N VAL A 975 4.54 23.45 14.76
CA VAL A 975 3.68 22.54 15.52
C VAL A 975 2.41 22.19 14.74
N ALA A 976 1.79 23.16 14.07
CA ALA A 976 0.60 22.93 13.23
C ALA A 976 0.86 21.94 12.07
N HIS A 977 2.11 21.84 11.61
CA HIS A 977 2.53 20.93 10.54
C HIS A 977 3.27 19.69 11.05
N PHE A 978 3.41 19.56 12.37
CA PHE A 978 4.01 18.41 12.99
C PHE A 978 3.09 17.19 12.91
N SER A 979 3.68 15.99 12.81
CA SER A 979 2.91 14.75 12.71
C SER A 979 1.96 14.61 13.90
N ARG A 980 0.68 14.29 13.62
CA ARG A 980 -0.34 13.99 14.65
C ARG A 980 0.06 12.85 15.60
N ASN A 981 0.88 11.92 15.09
CA ASN A 981 1.39 10.78 15.86
C ASN A 981 2.78 11.07 16.46
N GLY A 982 3.34 12.24 16.22
CA GLY A 982 4.60 12.69 16.79
C GLY A 982 4.41 13.19 18.21
N LYS A 983 5.50 13.23 18.98
CA LYS A 983 5.53 13.84 20.32
C LYS A 983 6.56 14.93 20.37
N LEU A 984 6.29 15.98 21.13
CA LEU A 984 7.14 17.16 21.27
C LEU A 984 7.34 17.47 22.74
N TYR A 985 8.57 17.83 23.11
CA TYR A 985 8.93 18.32 24.43
C TYR A 985 9.70 19.62 24.26
N LEU A 986 9.26 20.67 24.94
CA LEU A 986 9.97 21.94 25.06
C LEU A 986 10.55 22.04 26.46
N THR A 987 11.79 22.53 26.58
CA THR A 987 12.39 22.76 27.90
C THR A 987 11.58 23.78 28.72
N PRO A 988 11.34 23.53 30.03
CA PRO A 988 10.64 24.47 30.90
C PRO A 988 11.26 25.88 30.94
N ASP A 989 12.56 26.00 30.63
CA ASP A 989 13.26 27.28 30.59
C ASP A 989 12.72 28.26 29.52
N LEU A 990 11.91 27.79 28.56
CA LEU A 990 11.31 28.57 27.47
C LEU A 990 9.78 28.50 27.46
N VAL A 991 9.20 28.12 28.59
CA VAL A 991 7.75 28.06 28.81
C VAL A 991 7.34 29.15 29.80
N THR A 992 6.22 29.80 29.57
CA THR A 992 5.66 30.83 30.46
C THR A 992 5.05 30.19 31.72
N ASP A 993 4.72 31.02 32.73
CA ASP A 993 4.05 30.55 33.95
C ASP A 993 2.67 29.90 33.67
N GLU A 994 2.07 30.19 32.51
CA GLU A 994 0.80 29.63 32.03
C GLU A 994 0.98 28.28 31.30
N GLY A 995 2.22 27.82 31.09
CA GLY A 995 2.52 26.55 30.44
C GLY A 995 2.64 26.63 28.91
N GLU A 996 2.58 27.83 28.33
CA GLU A 996 2.68 28.07 26.89
C GLU A 996 4.11 28.41 26.43
N PRO A 997 4.49 28.12 25.18
CA PRO A 997 5.79 28.52 24.64
C PRO A 997 5.95 30.05 24.65
N GLY A 998 6.99 30.55 25.33
CA GLY A 998 7.24 31.99 25.52
C GLY A 998 8.61 32.42 24.98
N PHE A 999 8.95 32.04 23.76
CA PHE A 999 10.27 32.30 23.18
C PHE A 999 10.58 33.79 23.13
N ASP A 1000 9.68 34.60 22.60
CA ASP A 1000 9.95 36.01 22.37
C ASP A 1000 10.03 36.81 23.68
N GLU A 1001 9.15 36.53 24.64
CA GLU A 1001 9.13 37.17 25.95
C GLU A 1001 10.36 36.79 26.79
N ILE A 1002 10.72 35.51 26.81
CA ILE A 1002 11.81 34.97 27.64
C ILE A 1002 13.19 35.31 27.03
N LEU A 1003 13.30 35.36 25.70
CA LEU A 1003 14.53 35.69 24.99
C LEU A 1003 14.70 37.20 24.73
N GLY A 1004 13.65 38.00 24.93
CA GLY A 1004 13.69 39.46 24.82
C GLY A 1004 13.61 39.98 23.38
N TYR A 1005 12.77 39.37 22.54
CA TYR A 1005 12.43 39.85 21.19
C TYR A 1005 11.18 40.74 21.27
N PRO A 1006 11.29 42.09 21.27
CA PRO A 1006 10.12 42.94 21.23
C PRO A 1006 9.44 42.84 19.85
N ARG A 1007 8.12 42.73 19.85
CA ARG A 1007 7.33 42.73 18.62
C ARG A 1007 7.57 44.06 17.86
N PRO A 1008 7.91 44.03 16.55
CA PRO A 1008 8.09 45.23 15.76
C PRO A 1008 6.85 46.15 15.78
N GLU A 1009 7.06 47.47 15.88
CA GLU A 1009 5.97 48.45 15.85
C GLU A 1009 5.17 48.36 14.54
N GLY A 1010 3.85 48.22 14.64
CA GLY A 1010 2.94 48.11 13.50
C GLY A 1010 2.74 46.69 12.94
N LEU A 1011 3.36 45.66 13.53
CA LEU A 1011 3.12 44.27 13.15
C LEU A 1011 1.75 43.78 13.66
N VAL A 1012 0.81 43.53 12.74
CA VAL A 1012 -0.52 42.97 13.04
C VAL A 1012 -0.61 41.57 12.43
N PRO A 1013 -0.28 40.51 13.19
CA PRO A 1013 -0.28 39.16 12.66
C PRO A 1013 -1.69 38.70 12.30
N VAL A 1014 -1.76 37.78 11.35
CA VAL A 1014 -2.99 37.09 10.95
C VAL A 1014 -2.95 35.64 11.44
N THR A 1015 -4.09 35.15 11.90
CA THR A 1015 -4.28 33.74 12.23
C THR A 1015 -4.76 33.01 10.99
N VAL A 1016 -4.13 31.88 10.68
CA VAL A 1016 -4.48 30.98 9.59
C VAL A 1016 -5.00 29.68 10.19
N CYS A 1017 -6.20 29.28 9.78
CA CYS A 1017 -6.84 28.04 10.21
C CYS A 1017 -7.15 27.17 8.99
N GLU A 1018 -6.49 26.03 8.86
CA GLU A 1018 -6.71 25.07 7.78
C GLU A 1018 -7.65 23.96 8.24
N PHE A 1019 -8.61 23.61 7.40
CA PHE A 1019 -9.61 22.58 7.65
C PHE A 1019 -9.55 21.52 6.54
N GLU A 1020 -9.60 20.26 6.92
CA GLU A 1020 -9.60 19.12 5.99
C GLU A 1020 -10.56 18.03 6.47
N ILE A 1021 -11.51 17.66 5.62
CA ILE A 1021 -12.47 16.56 5.79
C ILE A 1021 -11.98 15.40 4.90
N ASP A 1022 -12.05 14.16 5.41
CA ASP A 1022 -11.65 12.97 4.66
C ASP A 1022 -12.48 12.80 3.37
N HIS A 1023 -11.91 13.26 2.26
CA HIS A 1023 -12.52 13.29 0.93
C HIS A 1023 -12.78 11.90 0.33
N PHE A 1024 -12.21 10.81 0.87
CA PHE A 1024 -12.39 9.48 0.30
C PHE A 1024 -13.45 8.64 1.01
N ASN A 1025 -13.69 8.89 2.30
CA ASN A 1025 -14.52 8.00 3.12
C ASN A 1025 -15.83 8.63 3.61
N ARG A 1026 -15.96 9.96 3.69
CA ARG A 1026 -17.15 10.61 4.24
C ARG A 1026 -17.47 11.93 3.54
N ARG A 1027 -18.69 12.05 3.01
CA ARG A 1027 -19.23 13.34 2.62
C ARG A 1027 -19.62 14.09 3.90
N GLY A 1028 -19.03 15.26 4.13
CA GLY A 1028 -19.32 16.07 5.32
C GLY A 1028 -20.80 16.45 5.37
N ILE A 1029 -21.36 16.46 6.58
CA ILE A 1029 -22.75 16.86 6.84
C ILE A 1029 -22.70 17.98 7.88
N ASP A 1030 -23.51 19.01 7.70
CA ASP A 1030 -23.63 20.09 8.67
C ASP A 1030 -24.56 19.71 9.84
N ALA A 1031 -24.68 20.58 10.84
CA ALA A 1031 -25.48 20.38 12.05
C ALA A 1031 -26.98 20.25 11.77
N ASN A 1032 -27.44 20.62 10.57
CA ASN A 1032 -28.84 20.52 10.13
C ASN A 1032 -29.09 19.26 9.28
N GLY A 1033 -28.06 18.49 8.94
CA GLY A 1033 -28.17 17.32 8.08
C GLY A 1033 -27.90 17.59 6.60
N ASP A 1034 -27.50 18.81 6.23
CA ASP A 1034 -27.25 19.20 4.84
C ASP A 1034 -25.82 18.84 4.40
N LYS A 1035 -25.65 18.57 3.10
CA LYS A 1035 -24.37 18.14 2.54
C LYS A 1035 -23.38 19.32 2.48
N VAL A 1036 -22.19 19.12 3.04
CA VAL A 1036 -21.07 20.07 2.96
C VAL A 1036 -20.33 19.85 1.64
N ASN A 1037 -20.28 20.88 0.79
CA ASN A 1037 -19.66 20.83 -0.54
C ASN A 1037 -18.15 21.08 -0.52
N ILE A 1038 -17.60 21.55 0.61
CA ILE A 1038 -16.18 21.85 0.78
C ILE A 1038 -15.49 20.68 1.50
N THR A 1039 -14.31 20.28 1.03
CA THR A 1039 -13.52 19.22 1.68
C THR A 1039 -12.23 19.72 2.28
N GLN A 1040 -11.63 20.76 1.70
CA GLN A 1040 -10.43 21.38 2.24
C GLN A 1040 -10.47 22.88 2.02
N TRP A 1041 -10.35 23.67 3.09
CA TRP A 1041 -10.34 25.13 3.03
C TRP A 1041 -9.44 25.75 4.10
N VAL A 1042 -9.16 27.03 3.93
CA VAL A 1042 -8.32 27.82 4.83
C VAL A 1042 -9.02 29.13 5.15
N ASP A 1043 -9.12 29.45 6.43
CA ASP A 1043 -9.65 30.70 6.94
C ASP A 1043 -8.51 31.58 7.46
N ILE A 1044 -8.51 32.86 7.06
CA ILE A 1044 -7.52 33.85 7.49
C ILE A 1044 -8.24 35.02 8.15
N TYR A 1045 -7.84 35.39 9.37
CA TYR A 1045 -8.48 36.46 10.14
C TYR A 1045 -7.50 37.13 11.12
N GLN A 1046 -7.92 38.24 11.72
CA GLN A 1046 -7.19 38.93 12.79
C GLN A 1046 -7.88 38.72 14.14
N GLY A 1047 -7.09 38.57 15.20
CA GLY A 1047 -7.58 38.32 16.57
C GLY A 1047 -7.71 36.85 16.93
N GLU A 1048 -8.36 36.59 18.07
CA GLU A 1048 -8.69 35.24 18.54
C GLU A 1048 -10.16 34.95 18.28
N ARG A 1049 -10.44 33.77 17.74
CA ARG A 1049 -11.79 33.26 17.50
C ARG A 1049 -11.86 31.79 17.88
N GLU A 1050 -13.04 31.36 18.33
CA GLU A 1050 -13.26 29.95 18.61
C GLU A 1050 -13.40 29.15 17.31
N VAL A 1051 -12.91 27.90 17.32
CA VAL A 1051 -12.98 27.00 16.16
C VAL A 1051 -14.43 26.71 15.76
N THR A 1052 -15.34 26.66 16.74
CA THR A 1052 -16.79 26.51 16.55
C THR A 1052 -17.40 27.65 15.74
N GLU A 1053 -16.92 28.88 15.94
CA GLU A 1053 -17.33 30.07 15.18
C GLU A 1053 -16.87 29.98 13.71
N LEU A 1054 -15.66 29.45 13.48
CA LEU A 1054 -15.09 29.29 12.14
C LEU A 1054 -15.74 28.15 11.34
N LEU A 1055 -16.04 27.03 12.00
CA LEU A 1055 -16.76 25.90 11.40
C LEU A 1055 -18.22 26.25 11.08
N GLY A 1056 -18.83 27.17 11.83
CA GLY A 1056 -20.22 27.56 11.67
C GLY A 1056 -21.15 26.35 11.86
N PRO A 1057 -21.95 25.96 10.86
CA PRO A 1057 -22.83 24.80 10.97
C PRO A 1057 -22.09 23.46 10.78
N ILE A 1058 -20.81 23.43 10.41
CA ILE A 1058 -20.07 22.18 10.14
C ILE A 1058 -19.71 21.50 11.46
N SER A 1059 -20.01 20.20 11.59
CA SER A 1059 -19.59 19.42 12.77
C SER A 1059 -18.07 19.31 12.86
N GLU A 1060 -17.52 19.49 14.06
CA GLU A 1060 -16.08 19.31 14.33
C GLU A 1060 -15.66 17.83 14.24
N GLU A 1061 -16.60 16.89 14.41
CA GLU A 1061 -16.31 15.45 14.37
C GLU A 1061 -15.81 15.02 12.99
N GLY A 1062 -14.53 14.63 12.93
CA GLY A 1062 -13.90 14.13 11.71
C GLY A 1062 -13.23 15.20 10.84
N VAL A 1063 -13.15 16.45 11.31
CA VAL A 1063 -12.40 17.52 10.65
C VAL A 1063 -10.98 17.59 11.19
N ASN A 1064 -9.99 17.67 10.31
CA ASN A 1064 -8.61 17.97 10.66
C ASN A 1064 -8.38 19.47 10.63
N ILE A 1065 -8.01 20.04 11.78
CA ILE A 1065 -7.86 21.48 11.98
C ILE A 1065 -6.42 21.80 12.33
N LYS A 1066 -5.83 22.79 11.65
CA LYS A 1066 -4.49 23.30 11.91
C LYS A 1066 -4.53 24.81 12.06
N THR A 1067 -4.04 25.33 13.18
CA THR A 1067 -4.03 26.78 13.47
C THR A 1067 -2.61 27.27 13.67
N TYR A 1068 -2.22 28.33 12.97
CA TYR A 1068 -0.91 28.98 13.09
C TYR A 1068 -0.98 30.47 12.75
N ARG A 1069 0.05 31.24 13.12
CA ARG A 1069 0.11 32.70 12.91
C ARG A 1069 1.17 33.10 11.89
N MET A 1070 0.87 34.13 11.10
CA MET A 1070 1.76 34.73 10.09
C MET A 1070 1.82 36.25 10.28
N ASP A 1071 2.92 36.89 9.85
CA ASP A 1071 3.13 38.33 10.05
C ASP A 1071 2.13 39.18 9.24
N THR A 1072 1.77 38.73 8.04
CA THR A 1072 0.88 39.45 7.12
C THR A 1072 0.00 38.51 6.31
N LEU A 1073 -1.11 39.03 5.76
CA LEU A 1073 -1.97 38.32 4.82
C LEU A 1073 -1.20 37.87 3.57
N GLU A 1074 -0.34 38.73 3.02
CA GLU A 1074 0.46 38.41 1.84
C GLU A 1074 1.39 37.21 2.11
N GLN A 1075 2.01 37.18 3.29
CA GLN A 1075 2.85 36.06 3.71
C GLN A 1075 2.04 34.76 3.83
N ALA A 1076 0.86 34.82 4.47
CA ALA A 1076 -0.04 33.67 4.58
C ALA A 1076 -0.44 33.14 3.19
N MET A 1077 -0.88 34.02 2.29
CA MET A 1077 -1.27 33.66 0.92
C MET A 1077 -0.13 33.03 0.12
N LYS A 1078 1.10 33.53 0.28
CA LYS A 1078 2.28 32.98 -0.40
C LYS A 1078 2.63 31.58 0.10
N ASN A 1079 2.40 31.29 1.38
CA ASN A 1079 2.63 29.96 1.94
C ASN A 1079 1.54 28.96 1.51
N ILE A 1080 0.26 29.36 1.53
CA ILE A 1080 -0.86 28.49 1.11
C ILE A 1080 -0.82 28.16 -0.39
N SER A 1081 -0.46 29.14 -1.23
CA SER A 1081 -0.43 28.96 -2.70
C SER A 1081 0.69 28.05 -3.22
N ARG A 1082 1.75 27.79 -2.44
CA ARG A 1082 2.88 26.94 -2.84
C ARG A 1082 2.48 25.47 -3.11
N GLY A 1083 1.39 24.99 -2.49
CA GLY A 1083 0.97 23.59 -2.54
C GLY A 1083 -0.25 23.30 -3.43
N SER A 1084 -0.92 24.31 -3.99
CA SER A 1084 -2.17 24.11 -4.76
C SER A 1084 -2.33 25.12 -5.89
N THR A 1085 -2.56 24.63 -7.10
CA THR A 1085 -2.94 25.44 -8.27
C THR A 1085 -4.43 25.81 -8.32
N ARG A 1086 -5.20 25.44 -7.28
CA ARG A 1086 -6.68 25.53 -7.25
C ARG A 1086 -7.23 26.31 -6.05
N LEU A 1087 -6.46 27.26 -5.51
CA LEU A 1087 -6.93 28.12 -4.41
C LEU A 1087 -7.99 29.09 -4.94
N ARG A 1088 -9.21 29.05 -4.40
CA ARG A 1088 -10.33 29.93 -4.80
C ARG A 1088 -10.99 30.56 -3.58
N PRO A 1089 -11.28 31.87 -3.57
CA PRO A 1089 -12.09 32.46 -2.50
C PRO A 1089 -13.48 31.83 -2.46
N SER A 1090 -14.04 31.62 -1.25
CA SER A 1090 -15.37 30.99 -1.11
C SER A 1090 -16.48 31.76 -1.81
N THR A 1091 -16.29 33.07 -2.03
CA THR A 1091 -17.24 33.96 -2.71
C THR A 1091 -17.43 33.66 -4.19
N GLU A 1092 -16.56 32.87 -4.81
CA GLU A 1092 -16.70 32.47 -6.23
C GLU A 1092 -17.84 31.46 -6.47
N ASN A 1093 -18.30 30.75 -5.44
CA ASN A 1093 -19.39 29.79 -5.57
C ASN A 1093 -20.37 29.92 -4.40
N SER A 1094 -21.63 30.27 -4.71
CA SER A 1094 -22.70 30.42 -3.72
C SER A 1094 -23.11 29.12 -3.03
N GLU A 1095 -22.75 27.96 -3.60
CA GLU A 1095 -23.04 26.63 -3.01
C GLU A 1095 -22.02 26.21 -1.93
N TRP A 1096 -20.98 27.01 -1.72
CA TRP A 1096 -19.98 26.79 -0.67
C TRP A 1096 -20.36 27.55 0.61
N GLN A 1097 -20.17 26.92 1.78
CA GLN A 1097 -20.37 27.59 3.07
C GLN A 1097 -19.47 28.82 3.18
N GLN A 1098 -20.11 29.99 3.31
CA GLN A 1098 -19.43 31.27 3.46
C GLN A 1098 -18.89 31.44 4.89
N PRO A 1099 -17.75 32.15 5.05
CA PRO A 1099 -17.15 32.39 6.36
C PRO A 1099 -17.92 33.42 7.20
N ALA A 1100 -17.64 33.44 8.50
CA ALA A 1100 -18.12 34.48 9.41
C ALA A 1100 -17.58 35.88 9.06
N GLU A 1101 -18.26 36.93 9.52
CA GLU A 1101 -17.87 38.31 9.24
C GLU A 1101 -16.44 38.61 9.75
N GLY A 1102 -15.59 39.14 8.87
CA GLY A 1102 -14.18 39.44 9.17
C GLY A 1102 -13.21 38.26 8.97
N VAL A 1103 -13.66 37.15 8.37
CA VAL A 1103 -12.84 35.99 8.02
C VAL A 1103 -12.76 35.84 6.50
N SER A 1104 -11.55 35.69 5.95
CA SER A 1104 -11.33 35.41 4.53
C SER A 1104 -11.15 33.91 4.32
N ARG A 1105 -12.10 33.26 3.65
CA ARG A 1105 -12.07 31.81 3.35
C ARG A 1105 -11.61 31.53 1.94
N TYR A 1106 -10.67 30.61 1.83
CA TYR A 1106 -10.15 30.10 0.57
C TYR A 1106 -10.31 28.57 0.50
N VAL A 1107 -10.99 28.10 -0.54
CA VAL A 1107 -11.24 26.68 -0.81
C VAL A 1107 -10.09 26.11 -1.63
N LEU A 1108 -9.53 25.00 -1.16
CA LEU A 1108 -8.51 24.22 -1.89
C LEU A 1108 -9.13 23.03 -2.61
N ARG A 1109 -10.14 22.40 -2.00
CA ARG A 1109 -10.86 21.25 -2.57
C ARG A 1109 -12.33 21.28 -2.16
N SER A 1110 -13.17 20.89 -3.11
CA SER A 1110 -14.59 20.69 -2.98
C SER A 1110 -14.98 19.35 -3.59
N TRP A 1111 -16.19 18.87 -3.30
CA TRP A 1111 -16.77 17.67 -3.94
C TRP A 1111 -17.12 17.89 -5.40
#